data_AF-A0A7C5R1E1-F1
#
_entry.id   AF-A0A7C5R1E1-F1
#
_cell.length_a   1.000
_cell.length_b   1.000
_cell.length_c   1.000
_cell.angle_alpha   90.00
_cell.angle_beta   90.00
_cell.angle_gamma   90.00
#
_symmetry.space_group_name_H-M   'P 1'
#
loop_
_entity.id
_entity.type
_entity.pdbx_description
1 polymer ?
#
loop_
_entity_poly.entity_id
_entity_poly.type
_entity_poly.pdbx_seq_one_letter_code
_entity_poly.pdbx_strand_id
1 'polypeptide(L)'
;MADDSIIDDYILSEEEEEPETQPEKPLALAPEPLLAALIRDVVERLWPDDRVMADLVDYVIGPLSDQLGHVGAKGGEFVAQRAQEGLTVQQRYTRDQSQRAHVLNGLLPALHVARCLQAWGAPQLRPYDETTRRLFIAGYVLHDYLKLPGMGAELARVGLAPTQAPRADQVAALEAVVDEWCTRLGLTEFLEPLGEAGAYLHDLIYLACNTQTRWGTLRNLSALPRLRADPVQLDLAEQLSRLADLLAYVARTPPDVASNSAIQRELATLSNRAARLTYHHVAENRGVLTNFIHNAALAAMAHEFRVPLLYAPSGVVYLELKGAAPPPPPVADVAQAAVARIQAVVGRALRQTRRGFQRDGKGLKYADYYWLFFDLPSFILLGAEAVFDQVREGKKPCAGKRFAKMRDEAWLDPSVDLDLPDDLRVDQLAEWCYLAERQVAARLPGFDTAGVVLRVLGLEDIEPTFGAVPRDNRAGGVGYHWYLVAGHYLKRHPGLDPAAWRGRIEQAARDLARAVSAAAQPSPPQPQGDWQEVESYIERVLTLGPASTGAADRSAFVAEAQRYEGAKRRGRGRSQVCSLCSSPYRVDKQREAAVLFAPQVYSNKRPLHSTDAIREICSLCSMEMMLRQILMNRSAASGGRFEGRRVRYLYFYPTYFFTPETLQVLRRAYVGLRTLSFAELRRQLVAQTGEVDLSPATLQRLEPLLLTPADQRDEARDRYLRLHFPEEEPVTSLFVGLPAPRDAKEAEAWVQPAFLALLLPLCLDVKVVASESPMPLMLEADDLSETVFLDAPHAAIGYLTQGQPRVNIDRVLPTLQRLTVGYLINFDANSRMGRTGFDYRWQDLPGVARALSESPLQAFHFLKKWQRKQERDSIPEAKARQYLAYASYLSNGGMDMSHARELALRYRRFYRARRYNSNSILRPLSIAARAILEADSRLFDQAGLVEAVVGELRSFSERAQREGLAFFPRGSTHESREAAMRDFAGYMVNEVFFKALRGDRSALRGRQLNLLKSACEVVYRDESARDRSERELVEDATSTAEADSPTTEEEEA
;
A
#
# COMPACT_ATOMS: atom_id res chain seq x y z
N MET A 1 -35.64 36.43 7.21
CA MET A 1 -36.08 36.17 5.82
C MET A 1 -35.16 37.03 4.95
N ALA A 2 -33.91 36.60 4.76
CA ALA A 2 -33.44 35.53 3.87
C ALA A 2 -33.41 36.02 2.42
N ASP A 3 -32.28 36.63 2.07
CA ASP A 3 -31.78 36.66 0.70
C ASP A 3 -30.24 36.60 0.79
N ASP A 4 -29.75 35.36 0.87
CA ASP A 4 -28.33 34.99 0.75
C ASP A 4 -28.14 34.48 -0.67
N SER A 5 -27.52 35.29 -1.52
CA SER A 5 -26.84 34.82 -2.73
C SER A 5 -25.81 35.87 -3.16
N ILE A 6 -24.77 35.44 -3.86
CA ILE A 6 -23.54 36.19 -4.23
C ILE A 6 -22.37 35.95 -3.25
N ILE A 7 -22.00 34.68 -3.05
CA ILE A 7 -20.60 34.24 -2.91
C ILE A 7 -20.44 32.92 -3.67
N ASP A 8 -20.45 33.00 -5.01
CA ASP A 8 -20.01 31.92 -5.90
C ASP A 8 -19.46 32.61 -7.15
N ASP A 9 -18.13 32.75 -7.23
CA ASP A 9 -17.36 32.92 -8.48
C ASP A 9 -15.92 33.38 -8.18
N TYR A 10 -15.12 32.55 -7.51
CA TYR A 10 -13.64 32.59 -7.66
C TYR A 10 -13.07 31.19 -7.38
N ILE A 11 -13.58 30.18 -8.09
CA ILE A 11 -12.88 28.90 -8.23
C ILE A 11 -11.84 29.09 -9.34
N LEU A 12 -10.61 29.41 -8.94
CA LEU A 12 -9.45 29.37 -9.82
C LEU A 12 -9.25 27.92 -10.29
N SER A 13 -9.71 27.64 -11.51
CA SER A 13 -9.32 26.49 -12.31
C SER A 13 -7.86 26.68 -12.73
N GLU A 14 -6.93 26.15 -11.93
CA GLU A 14 -5.67 25.72 -12.51
C GLU A 14 -6.00 24.50 -13.38
N GLU A 15 -5.96 24.70 -14.69
CA GLU A 15 -6.00 23.61 -15.67
C GLU A 15 -4.75 22.75 -15.46
N GLU A 16 -4.86 21.76 -14.57
CA GLU A 16 -3.92 20.64 -14.54
C GLU A 16 -4.16 19.84 -15.82
N GLU A 17 -3.36 20.11 -16.86
CA GLU A 17 -3.33 19.31 -18.08
C GLU A 17 -3.06 17.84 -17.70
N GLU A 18 -4.10 17.02 -17.83
CA GLU A 18 -3.96 15.57 -17.72
C GLU A 18 -3.21 15.06 -18.95
N PRO A 19 -2.21 14.19 -18.80
CA PRO A 19 -1.48 13.67 -19.94
C PRO A 19 -2.45 12.95 -20.88
N GLU A 20 -2.41 13.32 -22.17
CA GLU A 20 -3.09 12.61 -23.24
C GLU A 20 -2.76 11.11 -23.15
N THR A 21 -3.79 10.29 -22.94
CA THR A 21 -3.66 8.84 -22.92
C THR A 21 -3.48 8.34 -24.34
N GLN A 22 -2.24 8.31 -24.81
CA GLN A 22 -1.88 7.51 -25.97
C GLN A 22 -2.21 6.04 -25.68
N PRO A 23 -2.66 5.25 -26.67
CA PRO A 23 -2.96 3.84 -26.48
C PRO A 23 -1.67 3.08 -26.17
N GLU A 24 -1.38 2.89 -24.88
CA GLU A 24 -0.24 2.10 -24.41
C GLU A 24 -0.34 0.65 -24.92
N LYS A 25 0.81 0.11 -25.34
CA LYS A 25 0.97 -1.30 -25.70
C LYS A 25 0.51 -2.16 -24.51
N PRO A 26 -0.20 -3.28 -24.74
CA PRO A 26 -0.66 -4.16 -23.65
C PRO A 26 0.53 -4.60 -22.78
N LEU A 27 0.37 -4.53 -21.46
CA LEU A 27 1.43 -4.94 -20.55
C LEU A 27 1.39 -6.46 -20.39
N ALA A 28 2.53 -7.12 -20.58
CA ALA A 28 2.68 -8.52 -20.23
C ALA A 28 2.91 -8.67 -18.71
N LEU A 29 2.63 -9.86 -18.17
CA LEU A 29 3.10 -10.23 -16.83
C LEU A 29 4.64 -10.27 -16.80
N ALA A 30 5.22 -9.94 -15.65
CA ALA A 30 6.64 -10.12 -15.43
C ALA A 30 7.03 -11.61 -15.52
N PRO A 31 8.25 -11.93 -16.01
CA PRO A 31 8.71 -13.31 -16.08
C PRO A 31 8.91 -13.94 -14.68
N GLU A 32 9.28 -13.13 -13.69
CA GLU A 32 9.55 -13.55 -12.32
C GLU A 32 8.70 -12.77 -11.29
N PRO A 33 8.49 -13.32 -10.07
CA PRO A 33 7.80 -12.62 -8.99
C PRO A 33 8.45 -11.28 -8.62
N LEU A 34 7.63 -10.32 -8.18
CA LEU A 34 8.07 -8.95 -7.85
C LEU A 34 9.27 -8.89 -6.90
N LEU A 35 9.30 -9.76 -5.87
CA LEU A 35 10.43 -9.82 -4.95
C LEU A 35 11.74 -10.22 -5.66
N ALA A 36 11.69 -11.24 -6.52
CA ALA A 36 12.85 -11.74 -7.26
C ALA A 36 13.40 -10.66 -8.22
N ALA A 37 12.50 -10.00 -8.96
CA ALA A 37 12.86 -8.89 -9.84
C ALA A 37 13.55 -7.74 -9.10
N LEU A 38 13.04 -7.36 -7.92
CA LEU A 38 13.58 -6.24 -7.17
C LEU A 38 14.86 -6.58 -6.40
N ILE A 39 14.99 -7.80 -5.87
CA ILE A 39 16.13 -8.19 -5.04
C ILE A 39 17.38 -8.49 -5.86
N ARG A 40 17.23 -8.88 -7.13
CA ARG A 40 18.33 -9.08 -8.09
C ARG A 40 19.29 -7.91 -8.13
N ASP A 41 18.79 -6.74 -8.51
CA ASP A 41 19.60 -5.52 -8.54
C ASP A 41 20.10 -5.07 -7.16
N VAL A 42 19.39 -5.42 -6.08
CA VAL A 42 19.82 -5.09 -4.71
C VAL A 42 21.01 -5.95 -4.30
N VAL A 43 20.99 -7.24 -4.66
CA VAL A 43 22.08 -8.18 -4.42
C VAL A 43 23.32 -7.78 -5.22
N GLU A 44 23.16 -7.40 -6.50
CA GLU A 44 24.28 -6.90 -7.31
C GLU A 44 25.00 -5.70 -6.67
N ARG A 45 24.27 -4.84 -5.93
CA ARG A 45 24.84 -3.68 -5.24
C ARG A 45 25.43 -4.00 -3.87
N LEU A 46 24.74 -4.81 -3.06
CA LEU A 46 25.13 -5.09 -1.65
C LEU A 46 26.12 -6.26 -1.51
N TRP A 47 26.18 -7.11 -2.52
CA TRP A 47 27.02 -8.31 -2.62
C TRP A 47 27.71 -8.35 -4.00
N PRO A 48 28.51 -7.32 -4.34
CA PRO A 48 29.18 -7.27 -5.64
C PRO A 48 30.12 -8.47 -5.80
N ASP A 49 30.13 -9.05 -7.00
CA ASP A 49 30.95 -10.21 -7.37
C ASP A 49 30.71 -11.49 -6.53
N ASP A 50 29.59 -11.57 -5.80
CA ASP A 50 29.24 -12.72 -4.97
C ASP A 50 28.38 -13.74 -5.72
N ARG A 51 29.03 -14.76 -6.29
CA ARG A 51 28.35 -15.79 -7.10
C ARG A 51 27.27 -16.56 -6.31
N VAL A 52 27.49 -16.82 -5.03
CA VAL A 52 26.53 -17.56 -4.19
C VAL A 52 25.25 -16.74 -4.00
N MET A 53 25.37 -15.43 -3.80
CA MET A 53 24.19 -14.56 -3.71
C MET A 53 23.48 -14.39 -5.05
N ALA A 54 24.22 -14.31 -6.16
CA ALA A 54 23.64 -14.28 -7.49
C ALA A 54 22.82 -15.56 -7.76
N ASP A 55 23.40 -16.74 -7.51
CA ASP A 55 22.72 -18.02 -7.68
C ASP A 55 21.51 -18.16 -6.75
N LEU A 56 21.57 -17.63 -5.51
CA LEU A 56 20.41 -17.60 -4.60
C LEU A 56 19.23 -16.87 -5.26
N VAL A 57 19.48 -15.71 -5.88
CA VAL A 57 18.42 -14.96 -6.56
C VAL A 57 17.93 -15.67 -7.82
N ASP A 58 18.87 -16.14 -8.65
CA ASP A 58 18.59 -16.76 -9.94
C ASP A 58 17.74 -18.04 -9.82
N TYR A 59 18.05 -18.87 -8.83
CA TYR A 59 17.46 -20.21 -8.72
C TYR A 59 16.45 -20.33 -7.58
N VAL A 60 16.65 -19.64 -6.45
CA VAL A 60 15.87 -19.94 -5.23
C VAL A 60 14.76 -18.91 -4.96
N ILE A 61 15.03 -17.61 -5.09
CA ILE A 61 14.06 -16.58 -4.65
C ILE A 61 12.75 -16.59 -5.44
N GLY A 62 12.82 -16.87 -6.75
CA GLY A 62 11.64 -17.01 -7.62
C GLY A 62 10.72 -18.14 -7.14
N PRO A 63 11.19 -19.41 -7.15
CA PRO A 63 10.41 -20.53 -6.65
C PRO A 63 9.96 -20.39 -5.20
N LEU A 64 10.82 -19.86 -4.31
CA LEU A 64 10.47 -19.56 -2.93
C LEU A 64 9.27 -18.59 -2.83
N SER A 65 9.20 -17.60 -3.72
CA SER A 65 8.09 -16.64 -3.78
C SER A 65 6.80 -17.29 -4.26
N ASP A 66 6.87 -18.12 -5.29
CA ASP A 66 5.70 -18.82 -5.84
C ASP A 66 5.09 -19.78 -4.81
N GLN A 67 5.93 -20.55 -4.12
CA GLN A 67 5.49 -21.59 -3.20
C GLN A 67 5.13 -21.05 -1.80
N LEU A 68 5.91 -20.11 -1.26
CA LEU A 68 5.90 -19.80 0.17
C LEU A 68 5.55 -18.35 0.54
N GLY A 69 5.32 -17.45 -0.44
CA GLY A 69 4.95 -16.05 -0.19
C GLY A 69 3.56 -15.85 0.43
N HIS A 70 2.69 -16.87 0.35
CA HIS A 70 1.30 -16.83 0.84
C HIS A 70 1.01 -17.83 1.97
N VAL A 71 2.03 -18.56 2.42
CA VAL A 71 1.92 -19.62 3.43
C VAL A 71 2.37 -19.06 4.78
N GLY A 72 1.53 -19.15 5.82
CA GLY A 72 1.89 -18.74 7.18
C GLY A 72 2.97 -19.62 7.80
N ALA A 73 4.01 -19.00 8.35
CA ALA A 73 5.02 -19.67 9.18
C ALA A 73 4.60 -19.73 10.66
N LYS A 74 3.88 -18.69 11.10
CA LYS A 74 3.42 -18.40 12.47
C LYS A 74 2.16 -17.53 12.39
N GLY A 75 1.43 -17.44 13.50
CA GLY A 75 0.22 -16.61 13.59
C GLY A 75 -1.00 -17.25 12.91
N GLY A 76 -2.02 -16.44 12.62
CA GLY A 76 -3.16 -16.82 11.80
C GLY A 76 -3.88 -18.10 12.20
N GLU A 77 -4.08 -18.98 11.21
CA GLU A 77 -4.88 -20.19 11.38
C GLU A 77 -4.28 -21.18 12.38
N PHE A 78 -2.95 -21.22 12.48
CA PHE A 78 -2.26 -22.05 13.47
C PHE A 78 -2.70 -21.71 14.90
N VAL A 79 -2.82 -20.43 15.21
CA VAL A 79 -3.28 -19.97 16.54
C VAL A 79 -4.76 -20.26 16.74
N ALA A 80 -5.58 -20.04 15.71
CA ALA A 80 -7.00 -20.35 15.76
C ALA A 80 -7.23 -21.86 16.01
N GLN A 81 -6.50 -22.72 15.31
CA GLN A 81 -6.59 -24.17 15.46
C GLN A 81 -6.15 -24.63 16.86
N ARG A 82 -4.99 -24.16 17.34
CA ARG A 82 -4.51 -24.46 18.71
C ARG A 82 -5.50 -24.02 19.79
N ALA A 83 -6.13 -22.85 19.61
CA ALA A 83 -7.14 -22.35 20.52
C ALA A 83 -8.42 -23.22 20.49
N GLN A 84 -8.85 -23.68 19.31
CA GLN A 84 -9.98 -24.62 19.15
C GLN A 84 -9.68 -25.98 19.79
N GLU A 85 -8.43 -26.43 19.75
CA GLU A 85 -7.94 -27.65 20.41
C GLU A 85 -7.78 -27.48 21.94
N GLY A 86 -8.08 -26.29 22.50
CA GLY A 86 -7.97 -26.00 23.94
C GLY A 86 -6.53 -25.87 24.43
N LEU A 87 -5.54 -25.77 23.54
CA LEU A 87 -4.13 -25.64 23.89
C LEU A 87 -3.77 -24.17 24.17
N THR A 88 -2.99 -23.92 25.23
CA THR A 88 -2.49 -22.58 25.53
C THR A 88 -1.52 -22.10 24.44
N VAL A 89 -1.89 -21.05 23.72
CA VAL A 89 -1.03 -20.43 22.70
C VAL A 89 -0.09 -19.44 23.37
N GLN A 90 1.22 -19.68 23.25
CA GLN A 90 2.23 -18.73 23.71
C GLN A 90 2.19 -17.47 22.83
N GLN A 91 2.26 -16.27 23.43
CA GLN A 91 2.26 -14.98 22.71
C GLN A 91 3.32 -14.86 21.61
N ARG A 92 4.39 -15.67 21.66
CA ARG A 92 5.38 -15.68 20.58
C ARG A 92 4.83 -16.21 19.24
N TYR A 93 3.75 -16.98 19.26
CA TYR A 93 3.16 -17.61 18.09
C TYR A 93 1.98 -16.85 17.49
N THR A 94 1.55 -15.75 18.11
CA THR A 94 0.33 -15.01 17.71
C THR A 94 0.53 -14.00 16.60
N ARG A 95 1.78 -13.69 16.24
CA ARG A 95 2.10 -12.68 15.23
C ARG A 95 2.45 -13.32 13.91
N ASP A 96 1.79 -12.87 12.86
CA ASP A 96 1.91 -13.43 11.53
C ASP A 96 3.25 -13.14 10.88
N GLN A 97 3.69 -14.12 10.10
CA GLN A 97 4.85 -14.07 9.22
C GLN A 97 4.63 -15.08 8.09
N SER A 98 4.94 -14.72 6.84
CA SER A 98 4.99 -15.70 5.75
C SER A 98 6.23 -16.60 5.88
N GLN A 99 6.19 -17.80 5.33
CA GLN A 99 7.34 -18.71 5.30
C GLN A 99 8.53 -18.10 4.57
N ARG A 100 8.28 -17.42 3.45
CA ARG A 100 9.32 -16.66 2.75
C ARG A 100 9.94 -15.58 3.63
N ALA A 101 9.13 -14.79 4.33
CA ALA A 101 9.63 -13.75 5.23
C ALA A 101 10.46 -14.34 6.39
N HIS A 102 10.06 -15.49 6.94
CA HIS A 102 10.81 -16.21 7.97
C HIS A 102 12.21 -16.60 7.47
N VAL A 103 12.28 -17.23 6.30
CA VAL A 103 13.55 -17.63 5.69
C VAL A 103 14.42 -16.42 5.38
N LEU A 104 13.90 -15.39 4.70
CA LEU A 104 14.73 -14.25 4.29
C LEU A 104 15.18 -13.38 5.47
N ASN A 105 14.30 -13.14 6.45
CA ASN A 105 14.64 -12.34 7.63
C ASN A 105 15.61 -13.05 8.58
N GLY A 106 15.75 -14.38 8.50
CA GLY A 106 16.79 -15.13 9.20
C GLY A 106 18.09 -15.21 8.40
N LEU A 107 17.98 -15.58 7.12
CA LEU A 107 19.11 -15.90 6.27
C LEU A 107 20.02 -14.70 6.00
N LEU A 108 19.45 -13.60 5.52
CA LEU A 108 20.20 -12.43 5.10
C LEU A 108 21.01 -11.79 6.24
N PRO A 109 20.47 -11.54 7.45
CA PRO A 109 21.29 -10.99 8.52
C PRO A 109 22.33 -12.00 9.04
N ALA A 110 22.06 -13.30 9.03
CA ALA A 110 23.07 -14.31 9.37
C ALA A 110 24.24 -14.31 8.38
N LEU A 111 23.98 -14.10 7.08
CA LEU A 111 25.01 -13.91 6.05
C LEU A 111 25.84 -12.64 6.31
N HIS A 112 25.19 -11.52 6.66
CA HIS A 112 25.92 -10.29 7.05
C HIS A 112 26.79 -10.52 8.28
N VAL A 113 26.28 -11.21 9.30
CA VAL A 113 27.07 -11.57 10.50
C VAL A 113 28.27 -12.42 10.11
N ALA A 114 28.08 -13.47 9.32
CA ALA A 114 29.18 -14.34 8.88
C ALA A 114 30.25 -13.57 8.11
N ARG A 115 29.85 -12.73 7.13
CA ARG A 115 30.75 -11.86 6.35
C ARG A 115 31.54 -10.91 7.25
N CYS A 116 30.88 -10.25 8.21
CA CYS A 116 31.55 -9.32 9.11
C CYS A 116 32.51 -10.02 10.07
N LEU A 117 32.10 -11.15 10.65
CA LEU A 117 32.96 -11.94 11.55
C LEU A 117 34.16 -12.51 10.81
N GLN A 118 34.00 -12.94 9.56
CA GLN A 118 35.10 -13.38 8.71
C GLN A 118 36.07 -12.21 8.44
N ALA A 119 35.56 -11.04 8.06
CA ALA A 119 36.36 -9.84 7.83
C ALA A 119 37.12 -9.38 9.09
N TRP A 120 36.53 -9.55 10.29
CA TRP A 120 37.18 -9.29 11.58
C TRP A 120 38.11 -10.42 12.05
N GLY A 121 38.27 -11.49 11.26
CA GLY A 121 39.19 -12.59 11.55
C GLY A 121 38.73 -13.53 12.66
N ALA A 122 37.42 -13.70 12.86
CA ALA A 122 36.86 -14.63 13.84
C ALA A 122 37.33 -16.08 13.56
N PRO A 123 37.96 -16.79 14.52
CA PRO A 123 38.52 -18.12 14.28
C PRO A 123 37.51 -19.17 13.80
N GLN A 124 36.26 -19.07 14.24
CA GLN A 124 35.17 -19.99 13.87
C GLN A 124 34.75 -19.84 12.41
N LEU A 125 35.07 -18.71 11.75
CA LEU A 125 34.73 -18.44 10.36
C LEU A 125 35.88 -18.81 9.40
N ARG A 126 36.97 -19.42 9.89
CA ARG A 126 38.05 -19.96 9.02
C ARG A 126 37.57 -20.96 7.97
N PRO A 127 36.64 -21.90 8.25
CA PRO A 127 36.11 -22.81 7.25
C PRO A 127 34.93 -22.22 6.45
N TYR A 128 34.61 -20.92 6.61
CA TYR A 128 33.51 -20.28 5.89
C TYR A 128 33.89 -20.00 4.43
N ASP A 129 33.67 -21.00 3.59
CA ASP A 129 33.89 -20.98 2.15
C ASP A 129 32.58 -21.14 1.37
N GLU A 130 32.67 -21.24 0.04
CA GLU A 130 31.51 -21.40 -0.84
C GLU A 130 30.69 -22.65 -0.48
N THR A 131 31.34 -23.80 -0.24
CA THR A 131 30.69 -25.06 0.15
C THR A 131 29.86 -24.88 1.42
N THR A 132 30.49 -24.36 2.48
CA THR A 132 29.82 -24.13 3.77
C THR A 132 28.65 -23.19 3.63
N ARG A 133 28.82 -22.12 2.84
CA ARG A 133 27.78 -21.11 2.63
C ARG A 133 26.59 -21.66 1.84
N ARG A 134 26.82 -22.42 0.76
CA ARG A 134 25.75 -23.05 -0.03
C ARG A 134 24.98 -24.09 0.80
N LEU A 135 25.68 -24.92 1.58
CA LEU A 135 25.04 -25.89 2.48
C LEU A 135 24.23 -25.19 3.58
N PHE A 136 24.77 -24.13 4.18
CA PHE A 136 24.03 -23.30 5.14
C PHE A 136 22.74 -22.74 4.52
N ILE A 137 22.83 -22.09 3.35
CA ILE A 137 21.67 -21.51 2.66
C ILE A 137 20.62 -22.59 2.36
N ALA A 138 21.01 -23.67 1.68
CA ALA A 138 20.07 -24.71 1.26
C ALA A 138 19.46 -25.46 2.46
N GLY A 139 20.28 -25.83 3.44
CA GLY A 139 19.83 -26.49 4.67
C GLY A 139 18.89 -25.60 5.49
N TYR A 140 19.17 -24.29 5.56
CA TYR A 140 18.30 -23.34 6.24
C TYR A 140 16.99 -23.09 5.49
N VAL A 141 16.99 -22.99 4.16
CA VAL A 141 15.73 -22.87 3.38
C VAL A 141 14.78 -24.05 3.67
N LEU A 142 15.32 -25.23 3.96
CA LEU A 142 14.59 -26.45 4.28
C LEU A 142 14.30 -26.64 5.78
N HIS A 143 14.81 -25.81 6.69
CA HIS A 143 14.81 -26.12 8.13
C HIS A 143 13.42 -26.34 8.75
N ASP A 144 12.43 -25.62 8.25
CA ASP A 144 11.04 -25.68 8.72
C ASP A 144 10.17 -26.56 7.79
N TYR A 145 10.78 -27.57 7.15
CA TYR A 145 10.14 -28.43 6.14
C TYR A 145 8.80 -29.02 6.57
N LEU A 146 8.61 -29.28 7.86
CA LEU A 146 7.35 -29.77 8.45
C LEU A 146 6.14 -28.87 8.18
N LYS A 147 6.37 -27.59 7.85
CA LYS A 147 5.34 -26.60 7.54
C LYS A 147 5.16 -26.35 6.05
N LEU A 148 5.88 -27.07 5.19
CA LEU A 148 5.71 -26.95 3.74
C LEU A 148 4.33 -27.49 3.33
N PRO A 149 3.69 -26.88 2.31
CA PRO A 149 2.39 -27.32 1.81
C PRO A 149 2.32 -28.83 1.51
N GLY A 150 1.30 -29.51 2.03
CA GLY A 150 1.08 -30.95 1.83
C GLY A 150 1.93 -31.88 2.72
N MET A 151 3.01 -31.37 3.30
CA MET A 151 4.01 -32.16 4.02
C MET A 151 3.46 -32.89 5.24
N GLY A 152 2.65 -32.22 6.05
CA GLY A 152 2.09 -32.82 7.26
C GLY A 152 1.27 -34.08 6.99
N ALA A 153 0.54 -34.12 5.86
CA ALA A 153 -0.25 -35.27 5.47
C ALA A 153 0.62 -36.44 4.97
N GLU A 154 1.69 -36.14 4.24
CA GLU A 154 2.64 -37.14 3.74
C GLU A 154 3.46 -37.76 4.88
N LEU A 155 3.99 -36.92 5.78
CA LEU A 155 4.75 -37.38 6.94
C LEU A 155 3.90 -38.17 7.94
N ALA A 156 2.61 -37.82 8.09
CA ALA A 156 1.68 -38.59 8.91
C ALA A 156 1.46 -40.01 8.37
N ARG A 157 1.47 -40.21 7.04
CA ARG A 157 1.32 -41.55 6.43
C ARG A 157 2.50 -42.47 6.74
N VAL A 158 3.69 -41.91 6.93
CA VAL A 158 4.90 -42.66 7.33
C VAL A 158 5.15 -42.63 8.85
N GLY A 159 4.18 -42.15 9.63
CA GLY A 159 4.22 -42.16 11.08
C GLY A 159 5.27 -41.23 11.70
N LEU A 160 5.71 -40.19 10.98
CA LEU A 160 6.69 -39.22 11.48
C LEU A 160 5.95 -38.05 12.14
N ALA A 161 6.04 -37.97 13.48
CA ALA A 161 5.43 -36.90 14.25
C ALA A 161 6.34 -35.66 14.33
N PRO A 162 5.80 -34.43 14.33
CA PRO A 162 6.59 -33.19 14.35
C PRO A 162 7.56 -33.02 15.54
N THR A 163 7.36 -33.79 16.61
CA THR A 163 8.15 -33.69 17.85
C THR A 163 9.25 -34.74 17.96
N GLN A 164 9.27 -35.74 17.06
CA GLN A 164 10.19 -36.88 17.12
C GLN A 164 11.28 -36.75 16.06
N ALA A 165 12.50 -37.17 16.39
CA ALA A 165 13.56 -37.27 15.40
C ALA A 165 13.21 -38.39 14.40
N PRO A 166 13.52 -38.20 13.10
CA PRO A 166 13.32 -39.25 12.10
C PRO A 166 14.05 -40.55 12.53
N ARG A 167 13.33 -41.67 12.53
CA ARG A 167 13.95 -42.99 12.75
C ARG A 167 14.59 -43.50 11.46
N ALA A 168 15.50 -44.47 11.57
CA ALA A 168 16.21 -45.04 10.41
C ALA A 168 15.25 -45.59 9.32
N ASP A 169 14.11 -46.16 9.70
CA ASP A 169 13.06 -46.65 8.78
C ASP A 169 12.32 -45.52 8.04
N GLN A 170 12.43 -44.28 8.51
CA GLN A 170 11.74 -43.11 7.98
C GLN A 170 12.66 -42.18 7.16
N VAL A 171 13.98 -42.39 7.22
CA VAL A 171 14.96 -41.55 6.50
C VAL A 171 14.74 -41.61 4.99
N ALA A 172 14.48 -42.78 4.42
CA ALA A 172 14.24 -42.90 2.97
C ALA A 172 13.01 -42.11 2.49
N ALA A 173 11.96 -42.01 3.30
CA ALA A 173 10.80 -41.18 2.98
C ALA A 173 11.14 -39.68 3.08
N LEU A 174 11.93 -39.30 4.08
CA LEU A 174 12.41 -37.94 4.24
C LEU A 174 13.35 -37.52 3.09
N GLU A 175 14.20 -38.44 2.61
CA GLU A 175 15.05 -38.22 1.44
C GLU A 175 14.23 -37.87 0.20
N ALA A 176 13.24 -38.70 -0.17
CA ALA A 176 12.42 -38.46 -1.35
C ALA A 176 11.69 -37.11 -1.29
N VAL A 177 11.20 -36.78 -0.10
CA VAL A 177 10.52 -35.51 0.17
C VAL A 177 11.47 -34.31 0.06
N VAL A 178 12.64 -34.38 0.68
CA VAL A 178 13.61 -33.29 0.67
C VAL A 178 14.15 -33.09 -0.74
N ASP A 179 14.37 -34.16 -1.50
CA ASP A 179 14.80 -34.10 -2.90
C ASP A 179 13.75 -33.43 -3.81
N GLU A 180 12.47 -33.78 -3.64
CA GLU A 180 11.37 -33.11 -4.32
C GLU A 180 11.33 -31.61 -4.00
N TRP A 181 11.47 -31.25 -2.72
CA TRP A 181 11.47 -29.84 -2.31
C TRP A 181 12.75 -29.10 -2.72
N CYS A 182 13.88 -29.77 -2.85
CA CYS A 182 15.07 -29.19 -3.47
C CYS A 182 14.77 -28.75 -4.90
N THR A 183 14.12 -29.61 -5.68
CA THR A 183 13.72 -29.30 -7.06
C THR A 183 12.68 -28.16 -7.09
N ARG A 184 11.63 -28.24 -6.26
CA ARG A 184 10.57 -27.22 -6.23
C ARG A 184 11.04 -25.84 -5.78
N LEU A 185 12.11 -25.76 -4.99
CA LEU A 185 12.69 -24.52 -4.49
C LEU A 185 13.95 -24.07 -5.26
N GLY A 186 14.31 -24.77 -6.35
CA GLY A 186 15.50 -24.45 -7.15
C GLY A 186 16.83 -24.67 -6.41
N LEU A 187 16.83 -25.48 -5.35
CA LEU A 187 18.05 -25.83 -4.61
C LEU A 187 18.94 -26.82 -5.37
N THR A 188 18.37 -27.57 -6.31
CA THR A 188 19.11 -28.51 -7.17
C THR A 188 20.14 -27.76 -8.02
N GLU A 189 19.69 -26.72 -8.72
CA GLU A 189 20.53 -25.83 -9.53
C GLU A 189 21.47 -25.00 -8.65
N PHE A 190 20.98 -24.50 -7.52
CA PHE A 190 21.80 -23.76 -6.57
C PHE A 190 22.98 -24.57 -6.00
N LEU A 191 22.84 -25.89 -5.86
CA LEU A 191 23.89 -26.77 -5.33
C LEU A 191 24.78 -27.39 -6.41
N GLU A 192 24.44 -27.26 -7.70
CA GLU A 192 25.20 -27.82 -8.83
C GLU A 192 26.71 -27.53 -8.78
N PRO A 193 27.19 -26.32 -8.38
CA PRO A 193 28.62 -26.05 -8.27
C PRO A 193 29.37 -26.95 -7.27
N LEU A 194 28.66 -27.59 -6.34
CA LEU A 194 29.24 -28.57 -5.40
C LEU A 194 29.18 -30.02 -5.93
N GLY A 195 28.47 -30.26 -7.03
CA GLY A 195 28.14 -31.58 -7.59
C GLY A 195 26.63 -31.84 -7.63
N GLU A 196 26.23 -33.09 -7.90
CA GLU A 196 24.82 -33.49 -7.89
C GLU A 196 24.17 -33.22 -6.51
N ALA A 197 23.06 -32.48 -6.48
CA ALA A 197 22.39 -32.11 -5.23
C ALA A 197 22.01 -33.33 -4.36
N GLY A 198 21.61 -34.44 -4.99
CA GLY A 198 21.32 -35.71 -4.31
C GLY A 198 22.52 -36.28 -3.54
N ALA A 199 23.75 -35.89 -3.86
CA ALA A 199 24.95 -36.30 -3.14
C ALA A 199 25.07 -35.66 -1.73
N TYR A 200 24.42 -34.52 -1.50
CA TYR A 200 24.43 -33.75 -0.24
C TYR A 200 23.13 -33.87 0.56
N LEU A 201 22.19 -34.72 0.13
CA LEU A 201 20.86 -34.85 0.73
C LEU A 201 20.91 -35.11 2.25
N HIS A 202 21.88 -35.89 2.71
CA HIS A 202 22.07 -36.17 4.13
C HIS A 202 22.59 -34.96 4.91
N ASP A 203 23.49 -34.16 4.31
CA ASP A 203 23.97 -32.92 4.91
C ASP A 203 22.82 -31.91 5.03
N LEU A 204 21.95 -31.83 4.02
CA LEU A 204 20.75 -30.98 4.06
C LEU A 204 19.74 -31.44 5.12
N ILE A 205 19.45 -32.74 5.21
CA ILE A 205 18.59 -33.31 6.26
C ILE A 205 19.18 -33.02 7.64
N TYR A 206 20.49 -33.19 7.81
CA TYR A 206 21.16 -32.88 9.06
C TYR A 206 20.95 -31.42 9.45
N LEU A 207 21.23 -30.48 8.53
CA LEU A 207 21.09 -29.05 8.79
C LEU A 207 19.64 -28.67 9.08
N ALA A 208 18.69 -29.18 8.29
CA ALA A 208 17.28 -28.89 8.47
C ALA A 208 16.77 -29.37 9.84
N CYS A 209 17.09 -30.60 10.24
CA CYS A 209 16.65 -31.15 11.53
C CYS A 209 17.37 -30.53 12.74
N ASN A 210 18.62 -30.07 12.59
CA ASN A 210 19.43 -29.56 13.69
C ASN A 210 19.50 -28.03 13.78
N THR A 211 18.76 -27.31 12.93
CA THR A 211 18.56 -25.85 13.07
C THR A 211 17.86 -25.49 14.38
N GLN A 212 17.03 -26.38 14.93
CA GLN A 212 16.50 -26.24 16.29
C GLN A 212 17.29 -27.10 17.30
N THR A 213 17.17 -26.81 18.60
CA THR A 213 17.90 -27.52 19.65
C THR A 213 17.02 -28.36 20.59
N ARG A 214 15.71 -28.47 20.34
CA ARG A 214 14.75 -29.03 21.33
C ARG A 214 14.05 -30.30 20.87
N TRP A 215 13.36 -30.25 19.73
CA TRP A 215 12.53 -31.34 19.24
C TRP A 215 13.12 -31.87 17.94
N GLY A 216 12.83 -33.11 17.55
CA GLY A 216 13.18 -33.59 16.20
C GLY A 216 14.66 -33.59 15.80
N THR A 217 15.60 -33.26 16.69
CA THR A 217 17.02 -33.11 16.34
C THR A 217 17.65 -34.45 15.97
N LEU A 218 18.29 -34.52 14.81
CA LEU A 218 18.90 -35.74 14.29
C LEU A 218 20.38 -35.80 14.66
N ARG A 219 20.66 -36.25 15.88
CA ARG A 219 22.04 -36.44 16.38
C ARG A 219 22.59 -37.85 16.21
N ASN A 220 21.75 -38.81 15.82
CA ASN A 220 22.20 -40.15 15.46
C ASN A 220 22.75 -40.17 14.03
N LEU A 221 24.04 -39.87 13.87
CA LEU A 221 24.69 -39.79 12.56
C LEU A 221 24.70 -41.13 11.81
N SER A 222 24.51 -42.28 12.49
CA SER A 222 24.40 -43.57 11.82
C SER A 222 23.15 -43.68 10.93
N ALA A 223 22.14 -42.84 11.18
CA ALA A 223 20.96 -42.73 10.33
C ALA A 223 21.25 -41.93 9.05
N LEU A 224 22.39 -41.24 8.98
CA LEU A 224 22.82 -40.43 7.85
C LEU A 224 24.19 -40.90 7.32
N PRO A 225 24.31 -42.13 6.77
CA PRO A 225 25.61 -42.69 6.34
C PRO A 225 26.30 -41.94 5.18
N ARG A 226 25.59 -41.08 4.44
CA ARG A 226 26.10 -40.34 3.27
C ARG A 226 26.43 -38.86 3.54
N LEU A 227 26.74 -38.48 4.79
CA LEU A 227 27.26 -37.13 5.06
C LEU A 227 28.57 -36.90 4.31
N ARG A 228 28.67 -35.80 3.55
CA ARG A 228 29.84 -35.48 2.72
C ARG A 228 30.62 -34.26 3.19
N ALA A 229 29.97 -33.31 3.84
CA ALA A 229 30.64 -32.09 4.29
C ALA A 229 31.70 -32.39 5.35
N ASP A 230 32.78 -31.60 5.37
CA ASP A 230 33.73 -31.66 6.48
C ASP A 230 32.99 -31.36 7.81
N PRO A 231 33.24 -32.11 8.90
CA PRO A 231 32.52 -31.92 10.15
C PRO A 231 32.57 -30.49 10.71
N VAL A 232 33.65 -29.75 10.48
CA VAL A 232 33.80 -28.36 10.94
C VAL A 232 32.96 -27.42 10.07
N GLN A 233 32.91 -27.65 8.76
CA GLN A 233 32.04 -26.91 7.85
C GLN A 233 30.56 -27.14 8.18
N LEU A 234 30.19 -28.40 8.42
CA LEU A 234 28.82 -28.79 8.77
C LEU A 234 28.38 -28.18 10.12
N ASP A 235 29.26 -28.19 11.12
CA ASP A 235 29.00 -27.55 12.42
C ASP A 235 28.86 -26.03 12.29
N LEU A 236 29.70 -25.37 11.49
CA LEU A 236 29.55 -23.94 11.21
C LEU A 236 28.22 -23.63 10.50
N ALA A 237 27.84 -24.41 9.49
CA ALA A 237 26.57 -24.25 8.80
C ALA A 237 25.38 -24.45 9.77
N GLU A 238 25.43 -25.42 10.68
CA GLU A 238 24.42 -25.60 11.72
C GLU A 238 24.33 -24.38 12.67
N GLN A 239 25.47 -23.85 13.12
CA GLN A 239 25.52 -22.66 13.98
C GLN A 239 24.94 -21.42 13.30
N LEU A 240 25.23 -21.23 12.01
CA LEU A 240 24.65 -20.17 11.21
C LEU A 240 23.13 -20.34 11.02
N SER A 241 22.65 -21.57 10.77
CA SER A 241 21.21 -21.87 10.71
C SER A 241 20.51 -21.58 12.03
N ARG A 242 21.11 -21.96 13.16
CA ARG A 242 20.61 -21.62 14.49
C ARG A 242 20.50 -20.11 14.70
N LEU A 243 21.55 -19.36 14.36
CA LEU A 243 21.52 -17.91 14.45
C LEU A 243 20.43 -17.31 13.56
N ALA A 244 20.30 -17.79 12.32
CA ALA A 244 19.29 -17.34 11.37
C ALA A 244 17.87 -17.54 11.92
N ASP A 245 17.54 -18.74 12.42
CA ASP A 245 16.23 -19.01 13.03
C ASP A 245 15.96 -18.11 14.25
N LEU A 246 16.96 -17.89 15.11
CA LEU A 246 16.80 -17.00 16.26
C LEU A 246 16.52 -15.55 15.83
N LEU A 247 17.24 -15.03 14.84
CA LEU A 247 17.05 -13.68 14.30
C LEU A 247 15.70 -13.51 13.61
N ALA A 248 15.17 -14.58 12.99
CA ALA A 248 13.93 -14.52 12.22
C ALA A 248 12.67 -14.31 13.08
N TYR A 249 12.66 -14.68 14.37
CA TYR A 249 11.42 -14.63 15.16
C TYR A 249 11.55 -14.33 16.67
N VAL A 250 12.74 -14.44 17.29
CA VAL A 250 12.82 -14.48 18.76
C VAL A 250 12.75 -13.09 19.40
N ALA A 251 13.20 -12.06 18.71
CA ALA A 251 13.20 -10.68 19.18
C ALA A 251 12.48 -9.77 18.19
N ARG A 252 11.85 -8.71 18.70
CA ARG A 252 10.83 -7.93 17.96
C ARG A 252 11.08 -6.44 17.96
N THR A 253 11.91 -5.96 18.88
CA THR A 253 12.34 -4.56 18.98
C THR A 253 13.87 -4.51 19.04
N PRO A 254 14.51 -3.39 18.64
CA PRO A 254 15.96 -3.28 18.74
C PRO A 254 16.53 -3.58 20.15
N PRO A 255 15.91 -3.11 21.26
CA PRO A 255 16.32 -3.50 22.61
C PRO A 255 16.23 -5.00 22.89
N ASP A 256 15.17 -5.67 22.42
CA ASP A 256 14.99 -7.12 22.62
C ASP A 256 16.08 -7.92 21.92
N VAL A 257 16.43 -7.55 20.69
CA VAL A 257 17.46 -8.25 19.91
C VAL A 257 18.81 -8.14 20.63
N ALA A 258 19.16 -6.94 21.09
CA ALA A 258 20.42 -6.69 21.78
C ALA A 258 20.52 -7.37 23.16
N SER A 259 19.39 -7.64 23.82
CA SER A 259 19.35 -8.24 25.16
C SER A 259 19.03 -9.75 25.16
N ASN A 260 18.64 -10.33 24.03
CA ASN A 260 18.22 -11.73 23.96
C ASN A 260 19.36 -12.72 24.23
N SER A 261 19.24 -13.52 25.30
CA SER A 261 20.31 -14.42 25.74
C SER A 261 20.64 -15.56 24.78
N ALA A 262 19.71 -16.00 23.91
CA ALA A 262 19.97 -17.03 22.92
C ALA A 262 20.78 -16.46 21.75
N ILE A 263 20.36 -15.32 21.21
CA ILE A 263 21.09 -14.62 20.14
C ILE A 263 22.50 -14.25 20.61
N GLN A 264 22.64 -13.67 21.81
CA GLN A 264 23.94 -13.30 22.37
C GLN A 264 24.85 -14.52 22.57
N ARG A 265 24.30 -15.68 22.90
CA ARG A 265 25.08 -16.92 23.08
C ARG A 265 25.62 -17.44 21.76
N GLU A 266 24.77 -17.55 20.74
CA GLU A 266 25.21 -18.02 19.41
C GLU A 266 26.20 -17.05 18.79
N LEU A 267 25.96 -15.73 18.89
CA LEU A 267 26.91 -14.73 18.43
C LEU A 267 28.24 -14.80 19.19
N ALA A 268 28.20 -15.03 20.51
CA ALA A 268 29.42 -15.20 21.30
C ALA A 268 30.21 -16.45 20.89
N THR A 269 29.55 -17.53 20.49
CA THR A 269 30.21 -18.73 19.95
C THR A 269 30.87 -18.41 18.61
N LEU A 270 30.12 -17.90 17.65
CA LEU A 270 30.59 -17.60 16.28
C LEU A 270 31.70 -16.53 16.25
N SER A 271 31.67 -15.57 17.16
CA SER A 271 32.64 -14.47 17.20
C SER A 271 33.82 -14.69 18.15
N ASN A 272 33.94 -15.86 18.78
CA ASN A 272 34.86 -16.08 19.89
C ASN A 272 34.73 -15.00 20.99
N ARG A 273 33.49 -14.63 21.33
CA ARG A 273 33.10 -13.58 22.27
C ARG A 273 33.55 -12.16 21.89
N ALA A 274 34.10 -11.94 20.70
CA ALA A 274 34.59 -10.64 20.26
C ALA A 274 33.46 -9.69 19.83
N ALA A 275 32.31 -10.20 19.38
CA ALA A 275 31.19 -9.38 18.91
C ALA A 275 30.07 -9.22 19.95
N ARG A 276 29.26 -8.17 19.80
CA ARG A 276 27.96 -7.96 20.48
C ARG A 276 26.97 -7.26 19.55
N LEU A 277 25.71 -7.25 19.95
CA LEU A 277 24.69 -6.41 19.34
C LEU A 277 24.47 -5.15 20.17
N THR A 278 24.33 -4.01 19.51
CA THR A 278 23.96 -2.70 20.08
C THR A 278 22.85 -2.08 19.23
N TYR A 279 22.26 -0.97 19.64
CA TYR A 279 21.13 -0.39 18.92
C TYR A 279 20.97 1.12 19.11
N HIS A 280 20.16 1.75 18.28
CA HIS A 280 19.39 2.94 18.69
C HIS A 280 17.90 2.63 18.61
N HIS A 281 17.11 3.33 19.41
CA HIS A 281 15.66 3.12 19.50
C HIS A 281 14.93 4.43 19.80
N VAL A 282 13.79 4.66 19.16
CA VAL A 282 12.85 5.75 19.45
C VAL A 282 11.58 5.20 20.09
N ALA A 283 11.11 5.84 21.16
CA ALA A 283 9.89 5.43 21.86
C ALA A 283 8.59 5.91 21.18
N GLU A 284 8.68 6.74 20.14
CA GLU A 284 7.52 7.31 19.44
C GLU A 284 7.79 7.39 17.92
N ASN A 285 6.77 7.08 17.10
CA ASN A 285 6.82 7.24 15.65
C ASN A 285 5.92 8.41 15.20
N ARG A 286 6.52 9.39 14.52
CA ARG A 286 5.85 10.58 13.97
C ARG A 286 5.77 10.56 12.45
N GLY A 287 6.55 9.71 11.77
CA GLY A 287 6.64 9.64 10.32
C GLY A 287 7.92 10.28 9.79
N VAL A 288 7.84 11.47 9.19
CA VAL A 288 8.97 12.11 8.50
C VAL A 288 10.04 12.54 9.50
N LEU A 289 9.65 13.17 10.61
CA LEU A 289 10.55 13.57 11.68
C LEU A 289 11.32 12.37 12.25
N THR A 290 10.64 11.23 12.43
CA THR A 290 11.26 9.99 12.91
C THR A 290 12.36 9.49 11.97
N ASN A 291 12.17 9.57 10.64
CA ASN A 291 13.23 9.23 9.69
C ASN A 291 14.45 10.16 9.80
N PHE A 292 14.26 11.47 10.02
CA PHE A 292 15.40 12.37 10.27
C PHE A 292 16.19 12.00 11.53
N ILE A 293 15.48 11.60 12.61
CA ILE A 293 16.11 11.14 13.86
C ILE A 293 16.91 9.86 13.58
N HIS A 294 16.34 8.89 12.85
CA HIS A 294 17.04 7.66 12.49
C HIS A 294 18.27 7.91 11.63
N ASN A 295 18.19 8.80 10.64
CA ASN A 295 19.34 9.09 9.77
C ASN A 295 20.46 9.77 10.54
N ALA A 296 20.14 10.70 11.45
CA ALA A 296 21.12 11.32 12.33
C ALA A 296 21.75 10.29 13.29
N ALA A 297 20.93 9.43 13.92
CA ALA A 297 21.43 8.38 14.81
C ALA A 297 22.31 7.37 14.06
N LEU A 298 21.91 6.98 12.85
CA LEU A 298 22.65 6.03 12.03
C LEU A 298 23.99 6.60 11.57
N ALA A 299 24.02 7.85 11.11
CA ALA A 299 25.25 8.53 10.74
C ALA A 299 26.22 8.66 11.94
N ALA A 300 25.69 8.87 13.15
CA ALA A 300 26.49 9.03 14.36
C ALA A 300 26.95 7.68 14.97
N MET A 301 26.20 6.60 14.74
CA MET A 301 26.51 5.27 15.29
C MET A 301 27.37 4.42 14.35
N ALA A 302 27.19 4.51 13.03
CA ALA A 302 27.84 3.64 12.06
C ALA A 302 29.37 3.79 12.05
N HIS A 303 30.09 2.66 11.98
CA HIS A 303 31.55 2.57 11.95
C HIS A 303 32.00 1.27 11.27
N GLU A 304 33.25 1.15 10.82
CA GLU A 304 33.80 -0.11 10.27
C GLU A 304 33.74 -1.30 11.26
N PHE A 305 33.63 -0.99 12.56
CA PHE A 305 33.52 -1.95 13.66
C PHE A 305 32.14 -1.93 14.33
N ARG A 306 31.20 -1.15 13.79
CA ARG A 306 29.79 -1.10 14.20
C ARG A 306 28.91 -0.94 12.95
N VAL A 307 28.46 -2.06 12.41
CA VAL A 307 27.72 -2.08 11.14
C VAL A 307 26.22 -2.31 11.38
N PRO A 308 25.32 -1.57 10.70
CA PRO A 308 23.89 -1.76 10.85
C PRO A 308 23.46 -3.11 10.26
N LEU A 309 22.59 -3.83 10.97
CA LEU A 309 22.21 -5.21 10.67
C LEU A 309 20.70 -5.39 10.46
N LEU A 310 19.87 -4.83 11.35
CA LEU A 310 18.41 -4.96 11.30
C LEU A 310 17.76 -3.60 11.47
N TYR A 311 16.72 -3.32 10.67
CA TYR A 311 16.02 -2.05 10.65
C TYR A 311 14.56 -2.24 11.03
N ALA A 312 14.13 -1.56 12.09
CA ALA A 312 12.74 -1.47 12.52
C ALA A 312 12.26 -0.01 12.42
N PRO A 313 10.94 0.21 12.32
CA PRO A 313 10.34 1.53 12.42
C PRO A 313 10.72 2.29 13.71
N SER A 314 11.06 1.59 14.79
CA SER A 314 11.54 2.22 16.03
C SER A 314 13.06 2.38 16.11
N GLY A 315 13.87 1.80 15.21
CA GLY A 315 15.32 1.86 15.39
C GLY A 315 16.13 0.85 14.59
N VAL A 316 17.44 0.82 14.84
CA VAL A 316 18.38 -0.05 14.12
C VAL A 316 19.21 -0.84 15.11
N VAL A 317 19.42 -2.13 14.82
CA VAL A 317 20.35 -3.00 15.51
C VAL A 317 21.65 -3.04 14.74
N TYR A 318 22.78 -2.94 15.45
CA TYR A 318 24.12 -2.98 14.90
C TYR A 318 24.88 -4.20 15.43
N LEU A 319 25.69 -4.80 14.57
CA LEU A 319 26.75 -5.72 14.97
C LEU A 319 28.00 -4.92 15.30
N GLU A 320 28.56 -5.12 16.49
CA GLU A 320 29.71 -4.37 16.99
C GLU A 320 30.86 -5.28 17.44
N LEU A 321 32.09 -4.96 17.01
CA LEU A 321 33.32 -5.54 17.53
C LEU A 321 33.72 -4.85 18.84
N LYS A 322 33.75 -5.62 19.94
CA LYS A 322 33.99 -5.09 21.29
C LYS A 322 35.35 -4.43 21.39
N GLY A 323 35.38 -3.22 21.92
CA GLY A 323 36.60 -2.46 22.19
C GLY A 323 37.23 -1.80 20.96
N ALA A 324 36.76 -2.10 19.74
CA ALA A 324 37.23 -1.46 18.51
C ALA A 324 36.32 -0.30 18.05
N ALA A 325 35.00 -0.40 18.27
CA ALA A 325 34.08 0.68 17.96
C ALA A 325 34.12 1.80 19.02
N PRO A 326 34.01 3.09 18.62
CA PRO A 326 33.90 4.20 19.57
C PRO A 326 32.60 4.08 20.40
N PRO A 327 32.54 4.64 21.62
CA PRO A 327 31.30 4.63 22.40
C PRO A 327 30.17 5.37 21.65
N PRO A 328 28.90 5.04 21.91
CA PRO A 328 27.77 5.81 21.40
C PRO A 328 27.90 7.30 21.77
N PRO A 329 27.57 8.23 20.86
CA PRO A 329 27.64 9.66 21.14
C PRO A 329 26.55 10.08 22.14
N PRO A 330 26.67 11.27 22.77
CA PRO A 330 25.58 11.90 23.49
C PRO A 330 24.32 12.06 22.61
N VAL A 331 23.14 11.84 23.18
CA VAL A 331 21.86 11.99 22.45
C VAL A 331 21.65 13.45 21.98
N ALA A 332 22.12 14.43 22.75
CA ALA A 332 22.08 15.85 22.38
C ALA A 332 22.79 16.14 21.06
N ASP A 333 23.92 15.48 20.79
CA ASP A 333 24.67 15.66 19.54
C ASP A 333 23.87 15.12 18.34
N VAL A 334 23.17 13.99 18.54
CA VAL A 334 22.26 13.43 17.52
C VAL A 334 21.06 14.34 17.29
N ALA A 335 20.51 14.94 18.36
CA ALA A 335 19.40 15.88 18.27
C ALA A 335 19.77 17.13 17.44
N GLN A 336 20.93 17.72 17.73
CA GLN A 336 21.47 18.85 16.97
C GLN A 336 21.73 18.47 15.51
N ALA A 337 22.31 17.29 15.25
CA ALA A 337 22.55 16.81 13.90
C ALA A 337 21.24 16.61 13.11
N ALA A 338 20.19 16.07 13.75
CA ALA A 338 18.88 15.91 13.14
C ALA A 338 18.25 17.26 12.77
N VAL A 339 18.29 18.25 13.68
CA VAL A 339 17.80 19.61 13.42
C VAL A 339 18.57 20.27 12.29
N ALA A 340 19.91 20.22 12.33
CA ALA A 340 20.76 20.78 11.27
C ALA A 340 20.44 20.15 9.91
N ARG A 341 20.20 18.83 9.88
CA ARG A 341 19.81 18.13 8.65
C ARG A 341 18.44 18.59 8.14
N ILE A 342 17.44 18.73 9.01
CA ILE A 342 16.13 19.26 8.65
C ILE A 342 16.27 20.67 8.06
N GLN A 343 16.99 21.57 8.75
CA GLN A 343 17.22 22.94 8.30
C GLN A 343 17.87 22.98 6.90
N ALA A 344 18.87 22.14 6.65
CA ALA A 344 19.54 22.06 5.36
C ALA A 344 18.62 21.54 4.24
N VAL A 345 17.93 20.41 4.48
CA VAL A 345 17.08 19.76 3.47
C VAL A 345 15.84 20.61 3.17
N VAL A 346 15.14 21.06 4.20
CA VAL A 346 13.92 21.87 4.07
C VAL A 346 14.25 23.26 3.54
N GLY A 347 15.31 23.89 4.04
CA GLY A 347 15.75 25.21 3.55
C GLY A 347 16.08 25.18 2.05
N ARG A 348 16.76 24.13 1.57
CA ARG A 348 17.02 23.93 0.14
C ARG A 348 15.71 23.75 -0.65
N ALA A 349 14.82 22.88 -0.17
CA ALA A 349 13.54 22.62 -0.83
C ALA A 349 12.66 23.87 -0.91
N LEU A 350 12.61 24.69 0.15
CA LEU A 350 11.86 25.95 0.16
C LEU A 350 12.45 26.98 -0.80
N ARG A 351 13.79 27.11 -0.89
CA ARG A 351 14.42 27.97 -1.91
C ARG A 351 14.05 27.53 -3.33
N GLN A 352 14.03 26.23 -3.59
CA GLN A 352 13.77 25.67 -4.93
C GLN A 352 12.30 25.64 -5.34
N THR A 353 11.38 25.48 -4.39
CA THR A 353 9.96 25.27 -4.72
C THR A 353 9.08 26.45 -4.33
N ARG A 354 9.55 27.30 -3.41
CA ARG A 354 8.79 28.42 -2.83
C ARG A 354 7.39 28.00 -2.34
N ARG A 355 7.25 26.73 -1.93
CA ARG A 355 5.98 26.18 -1.43
C ARG A 355 5.55 26.91 -0.16
N GLY A 356 4.25 27.19 -0.06
CA GLY A 356 3.71 27.98 1.03
C GLY A 356 3.60 29.48 0.72
N PHE A 357 4.16 29.96 -0.40
CA PHE A 357 3.74 31.23 -0.99
C PHE A 357 2.43 31.06 -1.76
N GLN A 358 1.49 31.97 -1.54
CA GLN A 358 0.20 32.01 -2.25
C GLN A 358 -0.19 33.45 -2.51
N ARG A 359 -0.68 33.75 -3.71
CA ARG A 359 -1.35 35.02 -4.00
C ARG A 359 -2.80 34.93 -3.60
N ASP A 360 -3.27 35.86 -2.78
CA ASP A 360 -4.69 36.05 -2.53
C ASP A 360 -5.17 37.39 -3.09
N GLY A 361 -6.47 37.67 -3.02
CA GLY A 361 -7.04 38.92 -3.52
C GLY A 361 -6.50 40.20 -2.84
N LYS A 362 -5.60 40.09 -1.85
CA LYS A 362 -4.97 41.19 -1.12
C LYS A 362 -3.45 41.28 -1.31
N GLY A 363 -2.84 40.31 -1.99
CA GLY A 363 -1.41 40.27 -2.32
C GLY A 363 -0.77 38.92 -2.01
N LEU A 364 0.56 38.87 -1.95
CA LEU A 364 1.27 37.65 -1.56
C LEU A 364 1.18 37.39 -0.05
N LYS A 365 0.94 36.11 0.27
CA LYS A 365 1.05 35.52 1.61
C LYS A 365 2.10 34.42 1.60
N TYR A 366 2.64 34.13 2.78
CA TYR A 366 3.58 33.04 3.02
C TYR A 366 3.20 32.29 4.30
N ALA A 367 3.67 31.05 4.43
CA ALA A 367 3.53 30.26 5.64
C ALA A 367 4.55 30.67 6.71
N ASP A 368 4.15 30.69 7.98
CA ASP A 368 5.03 31.21 9.05
C ASP A 368 6.32 30.40 9.25
N TYR A 369 6.34 29.12 8.85
CA TYR A 369 7.51 28.26 8.99
C TYR A 369 8.74 28.74 8.20
N TYR A 370 8.60 29.68 7.25
CA TYR A 370 9.75 30.27 6.55
C TYR A 370 10.73 30.93 7.53
N TRP A 371 10.21 31.47 8.63
CA TRP A 371 11.00 32.05 9.71
C TRP A 371 11.87 31.04 10.47
N LEU A 372 11.61 29.73 10.32
CA LEU A 372 12.45 28.67 10.89
C LEU A 372 13.73 28.42 10.08
N PHE A 373 13.77 28.87 8.83
CA PHE A 373 14.84 28.52 7.87
C PHE A 373 15.58 29.72 7.28
N PHE A 374 14.98 30.91 7.28
CA PHE A 374 15.56 32.09 6.64
C PHE A 374 15.62 33.27 7.61
N ASP A 375 16.78 33.93 7.61
CA ASP A 375 16.90 35.26 8.19
C ASP A 375 16.16 36.29 7.33
N LEU A 376 15.93 37.48 7.89
CA LEU A 376 15.18 38.54 7.22
C LEU A 376 15.78 38.92 5.85
N PRO A 377 17.10 39.15 5.69
CA PRO A 377 17.69 39.44 4.39
C PRO A 377 17.45 38.35 3.35
N SER A 378 17.70 37.07 3.69
CA SER A 378 17.45 35.96 2.76
C SER A 378 15.97 35.85 2.39
N PHE A 379 15.07 36.15 3.33
CA PHE A 379 13.65 36.01 3.10
C PHE A 379 13.06 37.11 2.20
N ILE A 380 13.63 38.33 2.25
CA ILE A 380 13.29 39.42 1.32
C ILE A 380 13.67 39.03 -0.11
N LEU A 381 14.87 38.46 -0.29
CA LEU A 381 15.34 37.98 -1.60
C LEU A 381 14.43 36.86 -2.13
N LEU A 382 14.06 35.92 -1.27
CA LEU A 382 13.16 34.83 -1.65
C LEU A 382 11.76 35.33 -2.01
N GLY A 383 11.27 36.38 -1.35
CA GLY A 383 10.01 37.03 -1.69
C GLY A 383 10.03 37.66 -3.09
N ALA A 384 11.18 38.21 -3.50
CA ALA A 384 11.37 38.76 -4.84
C ALA A 384 11.30 37.68 -5.93
N GLU A 385 11.88 36.50 -5.68
CA GLU A 385 11.75 35.37 -6.60
C GLU A 385 10.31 34.84 -6.64
N ALA A 386 9.68 34.68 -5.47
CA ALA A 386 8.35 34.10 -5.33
C ALA A 386 7.24 34.90 -6.03
N VAL A 387 7.39 36.22 -6.19
CA VAL A 387 6.37 37.03 -6.88
C VAL A 387 6.19 36.61 -8.33
N PHE A 388 7.26 36.23 -9.02
CA PHE A 388 7.21 35.78 -10.41
C PHE A 388 6.61 34.38 -10.53
N ASP A 389 6.77 33.53 -9.50
CA ASP A 389 6.13 32.22 -9.47
C ASP A 389 4.61 32.32 -9.27
N GLN A 390 4.13 33.35 -8.58
CA GLN A 390 2.71 33.53 -8.26
C GLN A 390 1.97 34.44 -9.25
N VAL A 391 2.67 35.44 -9.78
CA VAL A 391 2.21 36.45 -10.74
C VAL A 391 2.85 36.18 -12.12
N ARG A 392 2.55 35.00 -12.67
CA ARG A 392 3.09 34.50 -13.95
C ARG A 392 2.45 35.17 -15.17
N GLU A 393 3.22 35.25 -16.25
CA GLU A 393 2.75 35.70 -17.56
C GLU A 393 1.49 34.94 -17.99
N GLY A 394 0.53 35.65 -18.60
CA GLY A 394 -0.78 35.12 -18.99
C GLY A 394 -1.91 35.34 -17.96
N LYS A 395 -1.60 35.71 -16.70
CA LYS A 395 -2.64 36.15 -15.75
C LYS A 395 -3.13 37.56 -16.07
N LYS A 396 -4.42 37.82 -15.84
CA LYS A 396 -4.99 39.17 -15.97
C LYS A 396 -4.42 40.08 -14.87
N PRO A 397 -3.95 41.29 -15.22
CA PRO A 397 -3.51 42.26 -14.23
C PRO A 397 -4.69 42.71 -13.36
N CYS A 398 -4.40 43.05 -12.10
CA CYS A 398 -5.39 43.62 -11.19
C CYS A 398 -5.18 45.13 -10.94
N ALA A 399 -4.02 45.67 -11.34
CA ALA A 399 -3.63 47.07 -11.20
C ALA A 399 -4.73 48.06 -11.66
N GLY A 400 -5.34 47.86 -12.82
CA GLY A 400 -6.39 48.75 -13.35
C GLY A 400 -7.59 48.87 -12.41
N LYS A 401 -8.05 47.75 -11.83
CA LYS A 401 -9.12 47.76 -10.81
C LYS A 401 -8.68 48.47 -9.53
N ARG A 402 -7.38 48.43 -9.18
CA ARG A 402 -6.84 49.14 -8.01
C ARG A 402 -6.82 50.65 -8.25
N PHE A 403 -6.38 51.09 -9.43
CA PHE A 403 -6.36 52.51 -9.81
C PHE A 403 -7.78 53.10 -9.90
N ALA A 404 -8.72 52.37 -10.50
CA ALA A 404 -10.13 52.77 -10.55
C ALA A 404 -10.70 52.98 -9.15
N LYS A 405 -10.45 52.05 -8.22
CA LYS A 405 -10.91 52.20 -6.84
C LYS A 405 -10.32 53.42 -6.13
N MET A 406 -9.03 53.72 -6.33
CA MET A 406 -8.41 54.93 -5.75
C MET A 406 -9.05 56.21 -6.26
N ARG A 407 -9.50 56.21 -7.52
CA ARG A 407 -10.20 57.33 -8.17
C ARG A 407 -11.64 57.46 -7.67
N ASP A 408 -12.39 56.37 -7.66
CA ASP A 408 -13.80 56.34 -7.29
C ASP A 408 -14.02 56.75 -5.82
N GLU A 409 -13.09 56.38 -4.95
CA GLU A 409 -13.12 56.71 -3.52
C GLU A 409 -12.43 58.04 -3.18
N ALA A 410 -11.94 58.77 -4.19
CA ALA A 410 -11.27 60.07 -4.06
C ALA A 410 -10.15 60.10 -2.99
N TRP A 411 -9.27 59.08 -2.97
CA TRP A 411 -8.22 58.95 -1.96
C TRP A 411 -7.06 59.94 -2.14
N LEU A 412 -6.90 60.50 -3.33
CA LEU A 412 -5.79 61.36 -3.72
C LEU A 412 -6.32 62.64 -4.35
N ASP A 413 -5.48 63.69 -4.34
CA ASP A 413 -5.81 64.95 -5.02
C ASP A 413 -6.06 64.70 -6.53
N PRO A 414 -7.06 65.37 -7.15
CA PRO A 414 -7.35 65.20 -8.58
C PRO A 414 -6.17 65.48 -9.52
N SER A 415 -5.14 66.21 -9.07
CA SER A 415 -3.91 66.46 -9.84
C SER A 415 -2.97 65.25 -9.91
N VAL A 416 -3.19 64.22 -9.09
CA VAL A 416 -2.37 63.00 -9.08
C VAL A 416 -2.72 62.13 -10.29
N ASP A 417 -1.69 61.79 -11.07
CA ASP A 417 -1.82 60.95 -12.25
C ASP A 417 -2.12 59.48 -11.89
N LEU A 418 -3.38 59.11 -12.05
CA LEU A 418 -3.88 57.73 -11.94
C LEU A 418 -4.15 57.07 -13.31
N ASP A 419 -3.68 57.67 -14.41
CA ASP A 419 -3.69 57.05 -15.73
C ASP A 419 -2.42 56.20 -15.91
N LEU A 420 -2.40 55.09 -15.17
CA LEU A 420 -1.25 54.21 -15.02
C LEU A 420 -1.50 52.88 -15.75
N PRO A 421 -0.44 52.19 -16.21
CA PRO A 421 -0.59 50.96 -16.99
C PRO A 421 -1.30 49.83 -16.21
N ASP A 422 -2.36 49.27 -16.77
CA ASP A 422 -2.96 48.01 -16.30
C ASP A 422 -2.15 46.82 -16.82
N ASP A 423 -0.99 46.59 -16.20
CA ASP A 423 0.02 45.63 -16.65
C ASP A 423 0.44 44.70 -15.51
N LEU A 424 0.73 43.44 -15.83
CA LEU A 424 1.11 42.42 -14.86
C LEU A 424 2.42 42.79 -14.13
N ARG A 425 3.31 43.53 -14.78
CA ARG A 425 4.55 44.05 -14.19
C ARG A 425 4.27 44.97 -13.00
N VAL A 426 3.16 45.72 -13.04
CA VAL A 426 2.72 46.55 -11.90
C VAL A 426 2.33 45.68 -10.72
N ASP A 427 1.55 44.62 -10.95
CA ASP A 427 1.18 43.65 -9.91
C ASP A 427 2.45 43.01 -9.28
N GLN A 428 3.43 42.62 -10.10
CA GLN A 428 4.68 41.99 -9.64
C GLN A 428 5.48 42.91 -8.70
N LEU A 429 5.69 44.17 -9.08
CA LEU A 429 6.45 45.10 -8.26
C LEU A 429 5.66 45.50 -7.00
N ALA A 430 4.37 45.80 -7.13
CA ALA A 430 3.53 46.24 -6.03
C ALA A 430 3.39 45.17 -4.93
N GLU A 431 3.11 43.92 -5.34
CA GLU A 431 2.90 42.84 -4.38
C GLU A 431 4.20 42.39 -3.72
N TRP A 432 5.35 42.46 -4.41
CA TRP A 432 6.65 42.26 -3.78
C TRP A 432 6.96 43.37 -2.76
N CYS A 433 6.81 44.65 -3.11
CA CYS A 433 7.08 45.74 -2.18
C CYS A 433 6.21 45.64 -0.91
N TYR A 434 4.92 45.31 -1.07
CA TYR A 434 4.02 45.11 0.06
C TYR A 434 4.39 43.90 0.91
N LEU A 435 4.84 42.81 0.29
CA LEU A 435 5.37 41.63 0.99
C LEU A 435 6.63 41.99 1.80
N ALA A 436 7.59 42.70 1.18
CA ALA A 436 8.84 43.10 1.81
C ALA A 436 8.60 44.04 3.01
N GLU A 437 7.70 45.03 2.87
CA GLU A 437 7.28 45.92 3.98
C GLU A 437 6.76 45.11 5.17
N ARG A 438 5.94 44.08 4.92
CA ARG A 438 5.42 43.20 5.99
C ARG A 438 6.49 42.31 6.61
N GLN A 439 7.40 41.75 5.81
CA GLN A 439 8.51 40.93 6.30
C GLN A 439 9.43 41.74 7.22
N VAL A 440 9.79 42.96 6.80
CA VAL A 440 10.63 43.86 7.59
C VAL A 440 9.91 44.30 8.87
N ALA A 441 8.65 44.74 8.77
CA ALA A 441 7.88 45.16 9.94
C ALA A 441 7.74 44.06 11.01
N ALA A 442 7.73 42.78 10.61
CA ALA A 442 7.63 41.65 11.53
C ALA A 442 8.90 41.41 12.38
N ARG A 443 10.08 41.87 11.93
CA ARG A 443 11.38 41.57 12.56
C ARG A 443 12.17 42.82 12.95
N LEU A 444 11.96 43.93 12.26
CA LEU A 444 12.57 45.23 12.52
C LEU A 444 11.45 46.30 12.54
N PRO A 445 10.58 46.30 13.56
CA PRO A 445 9.54 47.30 13.69
C PRO A 445 10.18 48.70 13.78
N GLY A 446 9.71 49.63 12.95
CA GLY A 446 10.22 51.01 12.88
C GLY A 446 11.31 51.26 11.84
N PHE A 447 11.78 50.24 11.12
CA PHE A 447 12.64 50.45 9.95
C PHE A 447 11.85 51.08 8.79
N ASP A 448 12.38 52.17 8.21
CA ASP A 448 11.76 52.87 7.07
C ASP A 448 11.93 52.08 5.76
N THR A 449 11.15 51.00 5.64
CA THR A 449 11.17 50.14 4.44
C THR A 449 10.70 50.92 3.21
N ALA A 450 9.71 51.79 3.39
CA ALA A 450 9.11 52.54 2.29
C ALA A 450 10.10 53.53 1.68
N GLY A 451 10.77 54.35 2.49
CA GLY A 451 11.76 55.31 2.01
C GLY A 451 12.97 54.63 1.35
N VAL A 452 13.42 53.48 1.88
CA VAL A 452 14.49 52.70 1.24
C VAL A 452 14.08 52.21 -0.14
N VAL A 453 12.91 51.60 -0.28
CA VAL A 453 12.44 51.07 -1.57
C VAL A 453 12.18 52.19 -2.57
N LEU A 454 11.56 53.31 -2.16
CA LEU A 454 11.33 54.47 -3.03
C LEU A 454 12.65 55.05 -3.56
N ARG A 455 13.66 55.18 -2.70
CA ARG A 455 15.01 55.63 -3.09
C ARG A 455 15.66 54.69 -4.09
N VAL A 456 15.59 53.39 -3.84
CA VAL A 456 16.15 52.35 -4.72
C VAL A 456 15.47 52.34 -6.10
N LEU A 457 14.17 52.62 -6.15
CA LEU A 457 13.41 52.75 -7.39
C LEU A 457 13.53 54.14 -8.04
N GLY A 458 14.17 55.11 -7.40
CA GLY A 458 14.29 56.49 -7.89
C GLY A 458 12.95 57.24 -7.94
N LEU A 459 12.08 56.99 -6.96
CA LEU A 459 10.70 57.52 -6.86
C LEU A 459 10.46 58.32 -5.57
N GLU A 460 11.52 58.94 -5.01
CA GLU A 460 11.41 59.79 -3.81
C GLU A 460 10.44 60.97 -4.03
N ASP A 461 10.28 61.43 -5.27
CA ASP A 461 9.36 62.51 -5.62
C ASP A 461 7.87 62.16 -5.45
N ILE A 462 7.53 60.87 -5.39
CA ILE A 462 6.15 60.37 -5.21
C ILE A 462 5.83 60.10 -3.72
N GLU A 463 6.81 60.23 -2.83
CA GLU A 463 6.65 59.97 -1.39
C GLU A 463 5.45 60.70 -0.73
N PRO A 464 5.17 61.99 -1.02
CA PRO A 464 4.01 62.67 -0.45
C PRO A 464 2.68 62.01 -0.85
N THR A 465 2.57 61.59 -2.11
CA THR A 465 1.39 60.92 -2.66
C THR A 465 1.26 59.50 -2.12
N PHE A 466 2.39 58.80 -1.97
CA PHE A 466 2.46 57.47 -1.36
C PHE A 466 1.95 57.48 0.09
N GLY A 467 2.32 58.51 0.88
CA GLY A 467 1.87 58.69 2.25
C GLY A 467 0.38 59.04 2.38
N ALA A 468 -0.22 59.64 1.35
CA ALA A 468 -1.63 60.03 1.33
C ALA A 468 -2.59 58.85 1.09
N VAL A 469 -2.13 57.74 0.51
CA VAL A 469 -2.97 56.55 0.27
C VAL A 469 -3.37 55.89 1.61
N PRO A 470 -4.68 55.66 1.87
CA PRO A 470 -5.13 55.05 3.12
C PRO A 470 -4.52 53.67 3.38
N ARG A 471 -4.12 53.42 4.65
CA ARG A 471 -3.63 52.12 5.14
C ARG A 471 -4.59 51.44 6.13
N ASP A 472 -5.72 52.08 6.41
CA ASP A 472 -6.72 51.63 7.38
C ASP A 472 -7.72 50.63 6.75
N ASN A 473 -8.83 50.37 7.44
CA ASN A 473 -9.86 49.44 7.00
C ASN A 473 -10.40 49.73 5.59
N ARG A 474 -10.30 50.97 5.09
CA ARG A 474 -10.72 51.35 3.72
C ARG A 474 -9.90 50.62 2.64
N ALA A 475 -8.63 50.34 2.93
CA ALA A 475 -7.75 49.57 2.05
C ALA A 475 -8.05 48.07 2.07
N GLY A 476 -8.83 47.57 3.04
CA GLY A 476 -9.23 46.16 3.14
C GLY A 476 -8.05 45.18 3.26
N GLY A 477 -6.85 45.65 3.60
CA GLY A 477 -5.62 44.87 3.68
C GLY A 477 -4.82 44.74 2.37
N VAL A 478 -5.19 45.48 1.32
CA VAL A 478 -4.45 45.56 0.05
C VAL A 478 -3.46 46.73 0.09
N GLY A 479 -2.22 46.54 -0.36
CA GLY A 479 -1.21 47.59 -0.41
C GLY A 479 -1.34 48.55 -1.59
N TYR A 480 -2.44 49.32 -1.67
CA TYR A 480 -2.70 50.26 -2.78
C TYR A 480 -1.58 51.29 -3.02
N HIS A 481 -0.90 51.71 -1.95
CA HIS A 481 0.26 52.61 -2.00
C HIS A 481 1.38 52.05 -2.87
N TRP A 482 1.59 50.73 -2.85
CA TRP A 482 2.60 50.07 -3.69
C TRP A 482 2.16 49.89 -5.14
N TYR A 483 0.85 49.78 -5.41
CA TYR A 483 0.32 49.78 -6.78
C TYR A 483 0.53 51.13 -7.46
N LEU A 484 0.32 52.24 -6.73
CA LEU A 484 0.62 53.59 -7.22
C LEU A 484 2.10 53.71 -7.62
N VAL A 485 3.01 53.33 -6.72
CA VAL A 485 4.46 53.35 -6.96
C VAL A 485 4.84 52.50 -8.17
N ALA A 486 4.32 51.27 -8.24
CA ALA A 486 4.64 50.36 -9.33
C ALA A 486 4.12 50.85 -10.69
N GLY A 487 2.94 51.46 -10.73
CA GLY A 487 2.36 52.04 -11.95
C GLY A 487 3.20 53.20 -12.48
N HIS A 488 3.62 54.12 -11.60
CA HIS A 488 4.52 55.22 -11.99
C HIS A 488 5.91 54.72 -12.40
N TYR A 489 6.44 53.71 -11.70
CA TYR A 489 7.73 53.12 -12.07
C TYR A 489 7.69 52.56 -13.49
N LEU A 490 6.66 51.79 -13.84
CA LEU A 490 6.51 51.22 -15.18
C LEU A 490 6.26 52.30 -16.24
N LYS A 491 5.46 53.32 -15.93
CA LYS A 491 5.20 54.47 -16.83
C LYS A 491 6.48 55.23 -17.17
N ARG A 492 7.43 55.36 -16.23
CA ARG A 492 8.76 55.96 -16.45
C ARG A 492 9.74 55.04 -17.19
N HIS A 493 9.45 53.73 -17.25
CA HIS A 493 10.33 52.71 -17.85
C HIS A 493 9.58 51.77 -18.80
N PRO A 494 8.88 52.27 -19.84
CA PRO A 494 8.02 51.45 -20.68
C PRO A 494 8.76 50.39 -21.51
N GLY A 495 10.05 50.60 -21.78
CA GLY A 495 10.90 49.73 -22.62
C GLY A 495 11.55 48.54 -21.90
N LEU A 496 11.25 48.28 -20.63
CA LEU A 496 11.79 47.12 -19.92
C LEU A 496 11.08 45.85 -20.35
N ASP A 497 11.81 44.94 -21.00
CA ASP A 497 11.35 43.59 -21.26
C ASP A 497 11.17 42.79 -19.95
N PRO A 498 10.47 41.63 -19.97
CA PRO A 498 10.21 40.86 -18.76
C PRO A 498 11.47 40.43 -17.98
N ALA A 499 12.57 40.13 -18.67
CA ALA A 499 13.82 39.70 -18.04
C ALA A 499 14.52 40.87 -17.33
N ALA A 500 14.60 42.03 -17.99
CA ALA A 500 15.12 43.26 -17.42
C ALA A 500 14.25 43.75 -16.26
N TRP A 501 12.92 43.62 -16.36
CA TRP A 501 11.99 43.93 -15.28
C TRP A 501 12.23 43.05 -14.04
N ARG A 502 12.36 41.74 -14.22
CA ARG A 502 12.74 40.81 -13.16
C ARG A 502 14.06 41.21 -12.50
N GLY A 503 15.08 41.49 -13.32
CA GLY A 503 16.39 41.93 -12.82
C GLY A 503 16.33 43.21 -11.98
N ARG A 504 15.42 44.14 -12.28
CA ARG A 504 15.20 45.37 -11.49
C ARG A 504 14.60 45.06 -10.12
N ILE A 505 13.56 44.21 -10.05
CA ILE A 505 12.95 43.80 -8.78
C ILE A 505 13.98 43.04 -7.91
N GLU A 506 14.72 42.12 -8.49
CA GLU A 506 15.76 41.36 -7.77
C GLU A 506 16.92 42.25 -7.30
N GLN A 507 17.29 43.28 -8.06
CA GLN A 507 18.26 44.27 -7.61
C GLN A 507 17.71 45.11 -6.46
N ALA A 508 16.46 45.57 -6.55
CA ALA A 508 15.82 46.34 -5.49
C ALA A 508 15.72 45.53 -4.18
N ALA A 509 15.43 44.24 -4.29
CA ALA A 509 15.44 43.32 -3.15
C ALA A 509 16.83 43.15 -2.54
N ARG A 510 17.88 43.05 -3.35
CA ARG A 510 19.28 43.04 -2.86
C ARG A 510 19.66 44.32 -2.14
N ASP A 511 19.20 45.46 -2.63
CA ASP A 511 19.49 46.76 -2.02
C ASP A 511 18.77 46.92 -0.68
N LEU A 512 17.49 46.54 -0.62
CA LEU A 512 16.73 46.51 0.63
C LEU A 512 17.34 45.50 1.62
N ALA A 513 17.70 44.29 1.18
CA ALA A 513 18.32 43.29 2.02
C ALA A 513 19.66 43.80 2.62
N ARG A 514 20.48 44.51 1.82
CA ARG A 514 21.71 45.15 2.31
C ARG A 514 21.43 46.24 3.36
N ALA A 515 20.43 47.10 3.12
CA ALA A 515 20.05 48.15 4.06
C ALA A 515 19.54 47.56 5.39
N VAL A 516 18.73 46.51 5.31
CA VAL A 516 18.23 45.76 6.46
C VAL A 516 19.36 45.07 7.22
N SER A 517 20.31 44.42 6.53
CA SER A 517 21.49 43.81 7.15
C SER A 517 22.36 44.83 7.88
N ALA A 518 22.47 46.05 7.36
CA ALA A 518 23.25 47.12 7.99
C ALA A 518 22.55 47.71 9.23
N ALA A 519 21.21 47.76 9.24
CA ALA A 519 20.43 48.27 10.35
C ALA A 519 20.15 47.21 11.43
N ALA A 520 20.11 45.94 11.05
CA ALA A 520 20.01 44.83 11.98
C ALA A 520 21.34 44.72 12.75
N GLN A 521 21.29 44.75 14.09
CA GLN A 521 22.40 44.17 14.87
C GLN A 521 22.55 42.70 14.44
N PRO A 522 23.77 42.11 14.45
CA PRO A 522 23.96 40.68 14.23
C PRO A 522 23.26 39.91 15.35
N SER A 523 21.96 39.74 15.21
CA SER A 523 21.17 38.81 15.99
C SER A 523 21.29 37.49 15.25
N PRO A 524 21.74 36.41 15.90
CA PRO A 524 21.71 35.09 15.28
C PRO A 524 20.26 34.80 14.82
N PRO A 525 20.06 33.99 13.77
CA PRO A 525 18.73 33.56 13.39
C PRO A 525 18.06 32.88 14.60
N GLN A 526 17.15 33.58 15.29
CA GLN A 526 16.29 32.96 16.29
C GLN A 526 14.98 32.52 15.63
N PRO A 527 14.75 31.21 15.74
CA PRO A 527 13.65 30.67 16.52
C PRO A 527 14.20 29.59 17.47
N GLN A 528 14.86 30.01 18.55
CA GLN A 528 15.41 29.06 19.52
C GLN A 528 14.31 28.19 20.16
N GLY A 529 13.12 28.72 20.43
CA GLY A 529 12.05 27.95 21.08
C GLY A 529 11.61 26.69 20.31
N ASP A 530 11.40 26.79 19.00
CA ASP A 530 10.79 25.70 18.22
C ASP A 530 11.77 24.56 17.95
N TRP A 531 13.02 24.90 17.62
CA TRP A 531 14.07 23.90 17.44
C TRP A 531 14.50 23.27 18.78
N GLN A 532 14.53 24.04 19.88
CA GLN A 532 14.76 23.50 21.23
C GLN A 532 13.68 22.50 21.64
N GLU A 533 12.41 22.73 21.30
CA GLU A 533 11.34 21.76 21.55
C GLU A 533 11.53 20.45 20.76
N VAL A 534 12.07 20.53 19.53
CA VAL A 534 12.45 19.35 18.73
C VAL A 534 13.65 18.63 19.35
N GLU A 535 14.70 19.35 19.75
CA GLU A 535 15.87 18.76 20.41
C GLU A 535 15.48 18.05 21.71
N SER A 536 14.70 18.73 22.56
CA SER A 536 14.17 18.18 23.81
C SER A 536 13.31 16.94 23.58
N TYR A 537 12.54 16.93 22.48
CA TYR A 537 11.77 15.76 22.09
C TYR A 537 12.67 14.57 21.75
N ILE A 538 13.71 14.79 20.93
CA ILE A 538 14.64 13.75 20.51
C ILE A 538 15.38 13.19 21.72
N GLU A 539 15.91 14.05 22.60
CA GLU A 539 16.60 13.64 23.83
C GLU A 539 15.73 12.77 24.74
N ARG A 540 14.42 13.00 24.73
CA ARG A 540 13.47 12.23 25.53
C ARG A 540 13.13 10.88 24.90
N VAL A 541 13.02 10.80 23.58
CA VAL A 541 12.51 9.59 22.91
C VAL A 541 13.61 8.67 22.39
N LEU A 542 14.82 9.18 22.14
CA LEU A 542 15.93 8.44 21.55
C LEU A 542 16.83 7.82 22.61
N THR A 543 17.05 6.51 22.50
CA THR A 543 18.01 5.75 23.29
C THR A 543 19.14 5.23 22.41
N LEU A 544 20.39 5.35 22.87
CA LEU A 544 21.58 4.85 22.18
C LEU A 544 22.29 3.79 23.04
N GLY A 545 22.53 2.62 22.45
CA GLY A 545 23.20 1.49 23.08
C GLY A 545 22.42 0.83 24.22
N PRO A 546 23.05 -0.09 24.97
CA PRO A 546 22.42 -0.85 26.05
C PRO A 546 22.22 -0.01 27.33
N ALA A 547 22.08 1.33 27.22
CA ALA A 547 21.88 2.20 28.35
C ALA A 547 20.69 1.72 29.19
N SER A 548 20.84 1.76 30.52
CA SER A 548 19.78 1.45 31.46
C SER A 548 18.57 2.28 31.08
N THR A 549 17.44 1.63 30.81
CA THR A 549 16.12 2.26 30.80
C THR A 549 15.97 2.96 32.15
N GLY A 550 16.33 4.24 32.22
CA GLY A 550 16.00 5.09 33.35
C GLY A 550 14.51 4.94 33.57
N ALA A 551 14.09 4.79 34.83
CA ALA A 551 12.69 4.62 35.18
C ALA A 551 11.83 5.55 34.32
N ALA A 552 10.88 4.99 33.57
CA ALA A 552 10.07 5.73 32.61
C ALA A 552 9.62 7.03 33.27
N ASP A 553 10.13 8.17 32.79
CA ASP A 553 9.80 9.46 33.37
C ASP A 553 8.32 9.72 33.12
N ARG A 554 7.50 9.37 34.11
CA ARG A 554 6.05 9.54 34.06
C ARG A 554 5.65 11.01 34.14
N SER A 555 6.58 11.94 34.38
CA SER A 555 6.29 13.37 34.44
C SER A 555 5.59 13.86 33.17
N ALA A 556 6.02 13.38 32.00
CA ALA A 556 5.44 13.73 30.70
C ALA A 556 4.00 13.22 30.55
N PHE A 557 3.74 11.96 30.92
CA PHE A 557 2.39 11.38 30.92
C PHE A 557 1.46 12.11 31.89
N VAL A 558 1.96 12.41 33.10
CA VAL A 558 1.20 13.19 34.10
C VAL A 558 0.88 14.59 33.56
N ALA A 559 1.84 15.26 32.93
CA ALA A 559 1.62 16.58 32.32
C ALA A 559 0.61 16.52 31.16
N GLU A 560 0.65 15.48 30.33
CA GLU A 560 -0.34 15.25 29.28
C GLU A 560 -1.74 15.01 29.85
N ALA A 561 -1.87 14.12 30.84
CA ALA A 561 -3.13 13.81 31.50
C ALA A 561 -3.74 15.06 32.17
N GLN A 562 -2.93 15.83 32.90
CA GLN A 562 -3.36 17.09 33.52
C GLN A 562 -3.82 18.13 32.48
N ARG A 563 -3.13 18.23 31.34
CA ARG A 563 -3.59 19.12 30.25
C ARG A 563 -4.88 18.65 29.62
N TYR A 564 -5.06 17.34 29.43
CA TYR A 564 -6.30 16.79 28.91
C TYR A 564 -7.47 17.08 29.86
N GLU A 565 -7.30 16.86 31.17
CA GLU A 565 -8.29 17.21 32.19
C GLU A 565 -8.59 18.72 32.20
N GLY A 566 -7.56 19.56 32.16
CA GLY A 566 -7.70 21.01 32.12
C GLY A 566 -8.42 21.52 30.85
N ALA A 567 -8.30 20.84 29.71
CA ALA A 567 -8.96 21.20 28.46
C ALA A 567 -10.48 20.97 28.50
N LYS A 568 -10.96 20.14 29.45
CA LYS A 568 -12.38 19.92 29.69
C LYS A 568 -13.01 20.94 30.65
N ARG A 569 -12.20 21.80 31.29
CA ARG A 569 -12.70 22.84 32.21
C ARG A 569 -13.20 24.08 31.45
N ARG A 570 -14.18 24.78 32.03
CA ARG A 570 -14.67 26.09 31.54
C ARG A 570 -14.00 27.23 32.31
N GLY A 571 -13.54 28.28 31.63
CA GLY A 571 -13.01 29.50 32.27
C GLY A 571 -11.53 29.43 32.70
N ARG A 572 -11.19 30.04 33.85
CA ARG A 572 -9.82 30.18 34.36
C ARG A 572 -9.24 28.80 34.72
N GLY A 573 -8.03 28.50 34.24
CA GLY A 573 -7.40 27.17 34.39
C GLY A 573 -7.61 26.22 33.20
N ARG A 574 -8.09 26.73 32.06
CA ARG A 574 -8.18 26.00 30.79
C ARG A 574 -6.78 25.81 30.17
N SER A 575 -6.46 24.57 29.82
CA SER A 575 -5.30 24.22 29.00
C SER A 575 -5.69 24.04 27.54
N GLN A 576 -4.76 24.39 26.64
CA GLN A 576 -4.85 24.05 25.21
C GLN A 576 -4.28 22.65 24.99
N VAL A 577 -4.88 21.88 24.09
CA VAL A 577 -4.48 20.49 23.82
C VAL A 577 -4.37 20.27 22.32
N CYS A 578 -3.27 19.64 21.90
CA CYS A 578 -3.12 19.25 20.51
C CYS A 578 -4.23 18.28 20.09
N SER A 579 -5.01 18.70 19.10
CA SER A 579 -6.11 17.93 18.51
C SER A 579 -5.66 16.62 17.86
N LEU A 580 -4.38 16.49 17.49
CA LEU A 580 -3.79 15.27 16.94
C LEU A 580 -3.27 14.36 18.04
N CYS A 581 -2.25 14.77 18.78
CA CYS A 581 -1.51 13.84 19.65
C CYS A 581 -1.57 14.13 21.16
N SER A 582 -2.26 15.19 21.61
CA SER A 582 -2.34 15.58 23.04
C SER A 582 -1.02 15.89 23.77
N SER A 583 0.13 15.83 23.09
CA SER A 583 1.47 15.96 23.69
C SER A 583 1.69 17.23 24.52
N PRO A 584 2.67 17.23 25.46
CA PRO A 584 2.95 18.34 26.35
C PRO A 584 3.76 19.50 25.72
N TYR A 585 3.84 19.61 24.40
CA TYR A 585 4.57 20.70 23.74
C TYR A 585 3.72 21.97 23.63
N ARG A 586 4.32 23.08 23.19
CA ARG A 586 3.58 24.33 22.98
C ARG A 586 2.49 24.11 21.94
N VAL A 587 1.32 24.69 22.16
CA VAL A 587 0.14 24.53 21.31
C VAL A 587 -0.25 25.88 20.73
N ASP A 588 -0.34 25.94 19.41
CA ASP A 588 -0.72 27.14 18.67
C ASP A 588 -2.01 26.88 17.87
N LYS A 589 -2.71 27.97 17.50
CA LYS A 589 -3.88 27.90 16.60
C LYS A 589 -3.41 27.57 15.18
N GLN A 590 -4.01 26.54 14.57
CA GLN A 590 -3.70 26.10 13.20
C GLN A 590 -3.90 27.23 12.20
N ARG A 591 -2.91 27.44 11.32
CA ARG A 591 -3.01 28.32 10.15
C ARG A 591 -2.99 27.47 8.89
N GLU A 592 -3.92 27.72 7.96
CA GLU A 592 -4.12 26.89 6.77
C GLU A 592 -2.88 26.80 5.87
N ALA A 593 -2.08 27.87 5.78
CA ALA A 593 -0.85 27.87 4.99
C ALA A 593 0.28 26.98 5.57
N ALA A 594 0.20 26.63 6.87
CA ALA A 594 1.26 25.97 7.61
C ALA A 594 1.12 24.45 7.71
N VAL A 595 0.03 23.87 7.21
CA VAL A 595 -0.31 22.45 7.36
C VAL A 595 -1.03 21.90 6.14
N LEU A 596 -0.99 20.57 5.96
CA LEU A 596 -1.54 19.89 4.79
C LEU A 596 -3.07 19.98 4.66
N PHE A 597 -3.82 19.94 5.77
CA PHE A 597 -5.28 19.81 5.76
C PHE A 597 -5.99 21.05 6.32
N ALA A 598 -7.29 21.18 6.06
CA ALA A 598 -8.07 22.35 6.45
C ALA A 598 -8.23 22.45 7.99
N PRO A 599 -8.41 23.66 8.54
CA PRO A 599 -8.84 23.80 9.93
C PRO A 599 -10.25 23.21 10.12
N GLN A 600 -10.36 21.99 10.64
CA GLN A 600 -11.68 21.34 10.83
C GLN A 600 -12.37 21.72 12.15
N VAL A 601 -13.71 21.61 12.14
CA VAL A 601 -14.65 22.04 13.20
C VAL A 601 -14.80 21.02 14.35
N TYR A 602 -14.61 19.72 14.10
CA TYR A 602 -14.94 18.67 15.07
C TYR A 602 -13.71 17.89 15.54
N SER A 603 -13.42 17.98 16.84
CA SER A 603 -12.54 17.06 17.54
C SER A 603 -13.07 16.87 18.96
N ASN A 604 -13.13 15.63 19.43
CA ASN A 604 -13.51 15.32 20.81
C ASN A 604 -12.53 15.90 21.84
N LYS A 605 -11.37 16.45 21.40
CA LYS A 605 -10.41 17.14 22.26
C LYS A 605 -10.73 18.63 22.45
N ARG A 606 -11.69 19.19 21.70
CA ARG A 606 -12.13 20.57 21.88
C ARG A 606 -13.02 20.75 23.12
N PRO A 607 -13.13 21.99 23.63
CA PRO A 607 -14.12 22.35 24.64
C PRO A 607 -15.55 22.13 24.10
N LEU A 608 -16.43 21.62 24.95
CA LEU A 608 -17.86 21.56 24.68
C LEU A 608 -18.38 22.99 24.40
N HIS A 609 -19.09 23.18 23.28
CA HIS A 609 -19.68 24.46 22.81
C HIS A 609 -18.72 25.53 22.28
N SER A 610 -17.48 25.18 21.89
CA SER A 610 -16.61 26.14 21.18
C SER A 610 -17.15 26.44 19.77
N THR A 611 -17.24 27.72 19.42
CA THR A 611 -17.64 28.21 18.09
C THR A 611 -16.44 28.47 17.14
N ASP A 612 -15.20 28.43 17.66
CA ASP A 612 -13.98 28.65 16.87
C ASP A 612 -13.66 27.41 16.03
N ALA A 613 -13.68 27.53 14.70
CA ALA A 613 -13.39 26.44 13.76
C ALA A 613 -11.88 26.08 13.64
N ILE A 614 -10.99 26.68 14.44
CA ILE A 614 -9.53 26.54 14.29
C ILE A 614 -8.95 25.49 15.25
N ARG A 615 -8.23 24.48 14.74
CA ARG A 615 -7.64 23.44 15.60
C ARG A 615 -6.48 23.99 16.42
N GLU A 616 -6.27 23.39 17.56
CA GLU A 616 -5.07 23.54 18.39
C GLU A 616 -4.09 22.42 17.99
N ILE A 617 -2.87 22.77 17.58
CA ILE A 617 -1.83 21.81 17.15
C ILE A 617 -0.54 22.13 17.89
N CYS A 618 0.16 21.10 18.39
CA CYS A 618 1.44 21.30 19.04
C CYS A 618 2.57 21.55 18.04
N SER A 619 3.65 22.19 18.49
CA SER A 619 4.87 22.46 17.72
C SER A 619 5.40 21.23 16.97
N LEU A 620 5.47 20.05 17.60
CA LEU A 620 5.94 18.82 16.95
C LEU A 620 5.01 18.31 15.84
N CYS A 621 3.69 18.30 16.08
CA CYS A 621 2.75 17.91 15.04
C CYS A 621 2.73 18.94 13.89
N SER A 622 2.90 20.23 14.21
CA SER A 622 3.04 21.28 13.21
C SER A 622 4.30 21.05 12.36
N MET A 623 5.44 20.75 13.00
CA MET A 623 6.70 20.39 12.36
C MET A 623 6.53 19.17 11.43
N GLU A 624 5.93 18.08 11.91
CA GLU A 624 5.69 16.88 11.10
C GLU A 624 4.80 17.18 9.88
N MET A 625 3.73 17.97 10.04
CA MET A 625 2.87 18.34 8.91
C MET A 625 3.59 19.24 7.89
N MET A 626 4.41 20.19 8.38
CA MET A 626 5.25 21.02 7.54
C MET A 626 6.26 20.16 6.75
N LEU A 627 6.93 19.21 7.41
CA LEU A 627 7.87 18.28 6.76
C LEU A 627 7.18 17.52 5.62
N ARG A 628 5.97 17.01 5.83
CA ARG A 628 5.20 16.33 4.77
C ARG A 628 4.80 17.27 3.64
N GLN A 629 4.35 18.48 3.95
CA GLN A 629 3.99 19.48 2.95
C GLN A 629 5.17 19.81 2.03
N ILE A 630 6.36 19.95 2.61
CA ILE A 630 7.55 20.37 1.86
C ILE A 630 8.22 19.18 1.18
N LEU A 631 8.34 18.03 1.85
CA LEU A 631 9.16 16.91 1.38
C LEU A 631 8.36 15.80 0.68
N MET A 632 7.04 15.73 0.88
CA MET A 632 6.19 14.67 0.28
C MET A 632 5.16 15.20 -0.71
N ASN A 633 4.55 16.36 -0.44
CA ASN A 633 3.45 16.86 -1.27
C ASN A 633 3.96 17.64 -2.47
N ARG A 634 3.92 17.03 -3.65
CA ARG A 634 4.39 17.68 -4.89
C ARG A 634 3.40 18.65 -5.52
N SER A 635 2.14 18.68 -5.08
CA SER A 635 1.16 19.66 -5.56
C SER A 635 1.14 20.93 -4.70
N ALA A 636 0.60 22.01 -5.26
CA ALA A 636 0.33 23.24 -4.52
C ALA A 636 -0.91 23.14 -3.60
N ALA A 637 -1.59 21.98 -3.58
CA ALA A 637 -2.80 21.80 -2.79
C ALA A 637 -2.48 21.76 -1.29
N SER A 638 -3.12 22.65 -0.54
CA SER A 638 -3.14 22.70 0.93
C SER A 638 -4.56 22.94 1.42
N GLY A 639 -4.81 22.77 2.72
CA GLY A 639 -6.10 23.11 3.33
C GLY A 639 -7.27 22.31 2.73
N GLY A 640 -8.36 23.00 2.41
CA GLY A 640 -9.56 22.36 1.82
C GLY A 640 -9.30 21.69 0.47
N ARG A 641 -8.39 22.23 -0.35
CA ARG A 641 -8.02 21.63 -1.65
C ARG A 641 -7.32 20.28 -1.47
N PHE A 642 -6.51 20.14 -0.42
CA PHE A 642 -5.86 18.87 -0.10
C PHE A 642 -6.86 17.85 0.46
N GLU A 643 -7.75 18.26 1.37
CA GLU A 643 -8.80 17.38 1.92
C GLU A 643 -9.73 16.84 0.82
N GLY A 644 -10.05 17.67 -0.18
CA GLY A 644 -10.83 17.27 -1.35
C GLY A 644 -10.22 16.11 -2.14
N ARG A 645 -8.91 15.85 -2.01
CA ARG A 645 -8.22 14.71 -2.66
C ARG A 645 -8.50 13.36 -1.98
N ARG A 646 -9.16 13.35 -0.82
CA ARG A 646 -9.53 12.15 -0.05
C ARG A 646 -8.39 11.13 0.05
N VAL A 647 -7.22 11.60 0.47
CA VAL A 647 -6.01 10.77 0.55
C VAL A 647 -6.22 9.60 1.52
N ARG A 648 -5.71 8.42 1.15
CA ARG A 648 -5.57 7.26 2.03
C ARG A 648 -4.10 6.88 2.14
N TYR A 649 -3.64 6.58 3.34
CA TYR A 649 -2.25 6.27 3.61
C TYR A 649 -2.05 4.76 3.72
N LEU A 650 -1.03 4.23 3.05
CA LEU A 650 -0.48 2.91 3.31
C LEU A 650 0.78 3.07 4.15
N TYR A 651 0.80 2.47 5.34
CA TYR A 651 1.98 2.36 6.19
C TYR A 651 2.57 0.96 6.07
N PHE A 652 3.88 0.89 5.82
CA PHE A 652 4.60 -0.36 5.66
C PHE A 652 5.42 -0.65 6.92
N TYR A 653 5.21 -1.83 7.47
CA TYR A 653 6.00 -2.35 8.57
C TYR A 653 6.69 -3.63 8.12
N PRO A 654 7.92 -3.92 8.58
CA PRO A 654 8.49 -5.24 8.37
C PRO A 654 7.63 -6.28 9.08
N THR A 655 7.87 -7.57 8.84
CA THR A 655 7.24 -8.58 9.70
C THR A 655 7.74 -8.44 11.15
N TYR A 656 9.07 -8.30 11.32
CA TYR A 656 9.72 -7.91 12.58
C TYR A 656 10.81 -6.86 12.32
N PHE A 657 11.74 -7.15 11.40
CA PHE A 657 12.78 -6.24 10.95
C PHE A 657 12.94 -6.33 9.43
N PHE A 658 13.40 -5.25 8.82
CA PHE A 658 14.03 -5.29 7.51
C PHE A 658 15.51 -5.61 7.65
N THR A 659 16.04 -6.30 6.65
CA THR A 659 17.47 -6.51 6.42
C THR A 659 17.97 -5.41 5.48
N PRO A 660 19.28 -5.24 5.27
CA PRO A 660 19.79 -4.29 4.27
C PRO A 660 19.15 -4.50 2.89
N GLU A 661 18.95 -5.75 2.47
CA GLU A 661 18.34 -6.11 1.20
C GLU A 661 16.84 -5.79 1.18
N THR A 662 16.07 -6.31 2.15
CA THR A 662 14.61 -6.16 2.12
C THR A 662 14.17 -4.70 2.32
N LEU A 663 14.97 -3.90 3.02
CA LEU A 663 14.78 -2.45 3.12
C LEU A 663 14.92 -1.78 1.74
N GLN A 664 15.95 -2.14 0.96
CA GLN A 664 16.19 -1.57 -0.36
C GLN A 664 15.18 -2.08 -1.40
N VAL A 665 14.77 -3.36 -1.31
CA VAL A 665 13.66 -3.90 -2.10
C VAL A 665 12.39 -3.08 -1.87
N LEU A 666 12.01 -2.89 -0.60
CA LEU A 666 10.82 -2.11 -0.27
C LEU A 666 10.96 -0.66 -0.75
N ARG A 667 12.13 -0.04 -0.60
CA ARG A 667 12.40 1.31 -1.11
C ARG A 667 12.20 1.40 -2.63
N ARG A 668 12.72 0.44 -3.39
CA ARG A 668 12.57 0.41 -4.85
C ARG A 668 11.11 0.27 -5.27
N ALA A 669 10.37 -0.64 -4.63
CA ALA A 669 8.93 -0.78 -4.83
C ALA A 669 8.20 0.52 -4.48
N TYR A 670 8.55 1.11 -3.34
CA TYR A 670 7.98 2.33 -2.81
C TYR A 670 8.17 3.53 -3.74
N VAL A 671 9.35 3.72 -4.32
CA VAL A 671 9.60 4.82 -5.28
C VAL A 671 8.95 4.52 -6.63
N GLY A 672 8.92 3.26 -7.06
CA GLY A 672 8.33 2.87 -8.34
C GLY A 672 6.79 2.84 -8.38
N LEU A 673 6.12 2.69 -7.22
CA LEU A 673 4.68 2.44 -7.15
C LEU A 673 3.86 3.50 -7.91
N ARG A 674 2.91 3.09 -8.74
CA ARG A 674 2.08 3.99 -9.56
C ARG A 674 0.57 3.75 -9.41
N THR A 675 -0.22 4.65 -9.97
CA THR A 675 -1.68 4.50 -10.07
C THR A 675 -2.06 3.31 -10.93
N LEU A 676 -2.94 2.46 -10.43
CA LEU A 676 -3.36 1.23 -11.11
C LEU A 676 -4.39 1.50 -12.21
N SER A 677 -4.16 0.91 -13.38
CA SER A 677 -5.19 0.74 -14.41
C SER A 677 -5.97 -0.55 -14.15
N PHE A 678 -7.20 -0.44 -13.67
CA PHE A 678 -8.07 -1.61 -13.45
C PHE A 678 -8.52 -2.25 -14.77
N ALA A 679 -8.47 -1.51 -15.88
CA ALA A 679 -8.66 -2.07 -17.21
C ALA A 679 -7.50 -3.02 -17.58
N GLU A 680 -6.26 -2.61 -17.30
CA GLU A 680 -5.07 -3.45 -17.52
C GLU A 680 -5.04 -4.64 -16.56
N LEU A 681 -5.34 -4.41 -15.28
CA LEU A 681 -5.48 -5.49 -14.29
C LEU A 681 -6.43 -6.57 -14.80
N ARG A 682 -7.61 -6.18 -15.32
CA ARG A 682 -8.55 -7.12 -15.90
C ARG A 682 -7.97 -7.88 -17.10
N ARG A 683 -7.22 -7.20 -17.98
CA ARG A 683 -6.59 -7.85 -19.15
C ARG A 683 -5.59 -8.92 -18.73
N GLN A 684 -4.83 -8.69 -17.66
CA GLN A 684 -3.84 -9.63 -17.15
C GLN A 684 -4.47 -10.82 -16.40
N LEU A 685 -5.57 -10.61 -15.68
CA LEU A 685 -6.18 -11.64 -14.83
C LEU A 685 -7.28 -12.46 -15.54
N VAL A 686 -7.77 -12.00 -16.69
CA VAL A 686 -8.89 -12.64 -17.40
C VAL A 686 -8.56 -12.82 -18.88
N ALA A 687 -8.31 -14.06 -19.28
CA ALA A 687 -8.04 -14.42 -20.66
C ALA A 687 -9.27 -14.19 -21.55
N GLN A 688 -9.04 -14.04 -22.87
CA GLN A 688 -10.12 -13.92 -23.85
C GLN A 688 -11.02 -15.16 -23.89
N THR A 689 -10.48 -16.33 -23.56
CA THR A 689 -11.19 -17.60 -23.39
C THR A 689 -12.08 -17.63 -22.14
N GLY A 690 -12.00 -16.62 -21.27
CA GLY A 690 -12.76 -16.55 -20.04
C GLY A 690 -12.12 -17.23 -18.83
N GLU A 691 -10.90 -17.74 -18.97
CA GLU A 691 -10.11 -18.23 -17.85
C GLU A 691 -9.71 -17.08 -16.92
N VAL A 692 -9.78 -17.33 -15.62
CA VAL A 692 -9.51 -16.35 -14.57
C VAL A 692 -8.39 -16.90 -13.71
N ASP A 693 -7.24 -16.25 -13.74
CA ASP A 693 -6.09 -16.63 -12.93
C ASP A 693 -5.82 -15.59 -11.85
N LEU A 694 -6.15 -15.96 -10.61
CA LEU A 694 -5.85 -15.20 -9.40
C LEU A 694 -4.93 -16.01 -8.47
N SER A 695 -4.10 -16.89 -9.06
CA SER A 695 -3.11 -17.67 -8.32
C SER A 695 -2.04 -16.76 -7.71
N PRO A 696 -1.37 -17.19 -6.62
CA PRO A 696 -0.23 -16.47 -6.06
C PRO A 696 0.86 -16.18 -7.09
N ALA A 697 1.11 -17.13 -8.00
CA ALA A 697 2.11 -16.98 -9.06
C ALA A 697 1.78 -15.79 -9.98
N THR A 698 0.54 -15.70 -10.46
CA THR A 698 0.13 -14.62 -11.36
C THR A 698 0.05 -13.28 -10.65
N LEU A 699 -0.49 -13.23 -9.43
CA LEU A 699 -0.62 -11.98 -8.67
C LEU A 699 0.75 -11.37 -8.31
N GLN A 700 1.77 -12.19 -8.07
CA GLN A 700 3.12 -11.71 -7.78
C GLN A 700 3.88 -11.20 -9.00
N ARG A 701 3.39 -11.46 -10.23
CA ARG A 701 4.01 -11.03 -11.51
C ARG A 701 3.39 -9.75 -12.09
N LEU A 702 2.61 -9.02 -11.29
CA LEU A 702 1.98 -7.76 -11.68
C LEU A 702 2.93 -6.54 -11.66
N GLU A 703 4.26 -6.74 -11.60
CA GLU A 703 5.25 -5.66 -11.55
C GLU A 703 5.00 -4.58 -12.61
N PRO A 704 4.79 -4.89 -13.91
CA PRO A 704 4.66 -3.86 -14.93
C PRO A 704 3.42 -3.00 -14.72
N LEU A 705 2.38 -3.53 -14.05
CA LEU A 705 1.20 -2.77 -13.65
C LEU A 705 1.49 -1.91 -12.41
N LEU A 706 2.22 -2.45 -11.43
CA LEU A 706 2.45 -1.84 -10.13
C LEU A 706 3.51 -0.74 -10.13
N LEU A 707 4.58 -0.90 -10.91
CA LEU A 707 5.78 -0.07 -10.84
C LEU A 707 6.05 0.69 -12.15
N THR A 708 6.57 1.90 -12.01
CA THR A 708 7.19 2.66 -13.11
C THR A 708 8.67 2.30 -13.20
N PRO A 709 9.15 1.82 -14.37
CA PRO A 709 10.57 1.56 -14.61
C PRO A 709 11.44 2.76 -14.26
N ALA A 710 12.64 2.52 -13.71
CA ALA A 710 13.47 3.58 -13.14
C ALA A 710 13.86 4.68 -14.15
N ASP A 711 14.09 4.31 -15.40
CA ASP A 711 14.41 5.18 -16.55
C ASP A 711 13.22 6.04 -17.01
N GLN A 712 12.00 5.65 -16.67
CA GLN A 712 10.75 6.32 -17.06
C GLN A 712 10.13 7.14 -15.92
N ARG A 713 10.79 7.23 -14.76
CA ARG A 713 10.26 7.96 -13.61
C ARG A 713 10.34 9.47 -13.87
N ASP A 714 9.17 10.07 -14.08
CA ASP A 714 9.01 11.52 -14.04
C ASP A 714 8.51 11.94 -12.65
N GLU A 715 9.44 12.44 -11.85
CA GLU A 715 9.18 12.97 -10.52
C GLU A 715 8.12 14.08 -10.51
N ALA A 716 7.99 14.87 -11.58
CA ALA A 716 7.01 15.95 -11.66
C ALA A 716 5.56 15.43 -11.84
N ARG A 717 5.40 14.20 -12.35
CA ARG A 717 4.10 13.56 -12.59
C ARG A 717 3.63 12.67 -11.44
N ASP A 718 4.48 12.42 -10.44
CA ASP A 718 4.10 11.62 -9.28
C ASP A 718 3.08 12.36 -8.40
N ARG A 719 1.84 11.88 -8.43
CA ARG A 719 0.73 12.44 -7.65
C ARG A 719 0.69 11.91 -6.22
N TYR A 720 1.44 10.85 -5.89
CA TYR A 720 1.43 10.25 -4.56
C TYR A 720 2.23 11.09 -3.57
N LEU A 721 1.79 11.03 -2.31
CA LEU A 721 2.44 11.68 -1.20
C LEU A 721 3.47 10.73 -0.62
N ARG A 722 4.72 10.82 -1.08
CA ARG A 722 5.78 9.88 -0.70
C ARG A 722 7.11 10.60 -0.41
N LEU A 723 7.91 10.03 0.48
CA LEU A 723 9.21 10.52 0.92
C LEU A 723 10.26 10.26 -0.16
N HIS A 724 11.10 11.25 -0.41
CA HIS A 724 12.24 11.12 -1.31
C HIS A 724 13.51 11.50 -0.55
N PHE A 725 14.16 10.49 0.03
CA PHE A 725 15.50 10.62 0.59
C PHE A 725 16.56 10.18 -0.45
N PRO A 726 17.81 10.67 -0.37
CA PRO A 726 18.93 10.16 -1.18
C PRO A 726 19.15 8.66 -0.96
N GLU A 727 19.59 7.91 -1.98
CA GLU A 727 19.76 6.43 -1.91
C GLU A 727 20.64 5.97 -0.73
N GLU A 728 21.64 6.77 -0.37
CA GLU A 728 22.57 6.55 0.76
C GLU A 728 21.86 6.57 2.14
N GLU A 729 20.74 7.28 2.25
CA GLU A 729 20.00 7.43 3.50
C GLU A 729 18.89 6.38 3.61
N PRO A 730 18.94 5.46 4.58
CA PRO A 730 17.88 4.47 4.76
C PRO A 730 16.58 5.13 5.23
N VAL A 731 15.44 4.50 4.94
CA VAL A 731 14.12 4.96 5.39
C VAL A 731 13.47 3.86 6.20
N THR A 732 13.57 3.93 7.53
CA THR A 732 13.11 2.86 8.41
C THR A 732 11.59 2.89 8.67
N SER A 733 10.94 4.04 8.47
CA SER A 733 9.48 4.16 8.50
C SER A 733 8.94 4.63 7.16
N LEU A 734 8.35 3.70 6.39
CA LEU A 734 7.87 3.92 5.03
C LEU A 734 6.34 4.03 5.00
N PHE A 735 5.83 5.08 4.37
CA PHE A 735 4.40 5.26 4.14
C PHE A 735 4.14 6.12 2.91
N VAL A 736 3.02 5.88 2.24
CA VAL A 736 2.62 6.60 1.02
C VAL A 736 1.16 7.03 1.13
N GLY A 737 0.87 8.28 0.76
CA GLY A 737 -0.50 8.78 0.62
C GLY A 737 -0.98 8.69 -0.83
N LEU A 738 -2.07 7.95 -1.04
CA LEU A 738 -2.70 7.76 -2.34
C LEU A 738 -3.88 8.72 -2.46
N PRO A 739 -3.79 9.76 -3.31
CA PRO A 739 -4.93 10.61 -3.60
C PRO A 739 -5.98 9.85 -4.41
N ALA A 740 -7.25 10.14 -4.16
CA ALA A 740 -8.32 9.66 -5.01
C ALA A 740 -8.33 10.42 -6.36
N PRO A 741 -8.97 9.85 -7.40
CA PRO A 741 -9.28 10.60 -8.62
C PRO A 741 -10.06 11.89 -8.33
N ARG A 742 -10.04 12.83 -9.27
CA ARG A 742 -10.78 14.08 -9.14
C ARG A 742 -12.27 13.80 -8.95
N ASP A 743 -12.91 14.53 -8.03
CA ASP A 743 -14.33 14.40 -7.67
C ASP A 743 -14.76 13.00 -7.19
N ALA A 744 -13.79 12.17 -6.78
CA ALA A 744 -14.05 10.82 -6.29
C ALA A 744 -14.95 10.82 -5.05
N LYS A 745 -15.83 9.82 -4.99
CA LYS A 745 -16.63 9.53 -3.79
C LYS A 745 -15.82 8.75 -2.77
N GLU A 746 -16.29 8.73 -1.52
CA GLU A 746 -15.66 8.00 -0.41
C GLU A 746 -15.35 6.53 -0.73
N ALA A 747 -16.28 5.81 -1.39
CA ALA A 747 -16.05 4.42 -1.76
C ALA A 747 -14.88 4.25 -2.75
N GLU A 748 -14.72 5.18 -3.68
CA GLU A 748 -13.70 5.16 -4.73
C GLU A 748 -12.30 5.43 -4.17
N ALA A 749 -12.19 6.35 -3.20
CA ALA A 749 -10.94 6.65 -2.50
C ALA A 749 -10.33 5.42 -1.82
N TRP A 750 -11.14 4.41 -1.49
CA TRP A 750 -10.71 3.17 -0.83
C TRP A 750 -10.39 2.01 -1.80
N VAL A 751 -10.72 2.10 -3.09
CA VAL A 751 -10.57 0.99 -4.05
C VAL A 751 -9.11 0.58 -4.22
N GLN A 752 -8.25 1.52 -4.62
CA GLN A 752 -6.83 1.23 -4.82
C GLN A 752 -6.08 0.94 -3.51
N PRO A 753 -6.27 1.71 -2.41
CA PRO A 753 -5.63 1.41 -1.13
C PRO A 753 -5.95 0.01 -0.59
N ALA A 754 -7.22 -0.42 -0.65
CA ALA A 754 -7.60 -1.75 -0.17
C ALA A 754 -6.97 -2.88 -1.00
N PHE A 755 -6.91 -2.71 -2.33
CA PHE A 755 -6.27 -3.68 -3.22
C PHE A 755 -4.77 -3.80 -2.93
N LEU A 756 -4.05 -2.67 -2.87
CA LEU A 756 -2.61 -2.67 -2.60
C LEU A 756 -2.28 -3.16 -1.20
N ALA A 757 -3.10 -2.83 -0.19
CA ALA A 757 -2.90 -3.30 1.18
C ALA A 757 -2.96 -4.83 1.30
N LEU A 758 -3.73 -5.51 0.45
CA LEU A 758 -3.81 -6.97 0.41
C LEU A 758 -2.78 -7.60 -0.55
N LEU A 759 -2.42 -6.94 -1.65
CA LEU A 759 -1.49 -7.49 -2.63
C LEU A 759 -0.01 -7.37 -2.20
N LEU A 760 0.41 -6.21 -1.67
CA LEU A 760 1.82 -5.95 -1.36
C LEU A 760 2.41 -6.89 -0.31
N PRO A 761 1.71 -7.32 0.75
CA PRO A 761 2.23 -8.33 1.67
C PRO A 761 2.63 -9.64 0.98
N LEU A 762 1.83 -10.11 0.02
CA LEU A 762 2.11 -11.33 -0.74
C LEU A 762 3.34 -11.16 -1.64
N CYS A 763 3.63 -9.94 -2.09
CA CYS A 763 4.71 -9.66 -3.02
C CYS A 763 6.03 -9.28 -2.34
N LEU A 764 6.01 -8.70 -1.14
CA LEU A 764 7.16 -8.01 -0.54
C LEU A 764 7.41 -8.35 0.95
N ASP A 765 6.67 -9.28 1.54
CA ASP A 765 6.85 -9.70 2.95
C ASP A 765 6.73 -8.57 3.98
N VAL A 766 5.83 -7.64 3.71
CA VAL A 766 5.53 -6.48 4.56
C VAL A 766 4.15 -6.58 5.19
N LYS A 767 4.01 -6.03 6.39
CA LYS A 767 2.70 -5.73 6.97
C LYS A 767 2.23 -4.37 6.47
N VAL A 768 0.94 -4.25 6.18
CA VAL A 768 0.36 -3.01 5.62
C VAL A 768 -0.83 -2.54 6.43
N VAL A 769 -0.79 -1.26 6.81
CA VAL A 769 -1.95 -0.57 7.38
C VAL A 769 -2.45 0.48 6.42
N ALA A 770 -3.72 0.34 5.99
CA ALA A 770 -4.41 1.34 5.19
C ALA A 770 -5.31 2.18 6.10
N SER A 771 -5.09 3.50 6.15
CA SER A 771 -5.85 4.42 7.03
C SER A 771 -6.09 5.77 6.38
N GLU A 772 -7.13 6.47 6.81
CA GLU A 772 -7.32 7.90 6.50
C GLU A 772 -6.41 8.80 7.35
N SER A 773 -5.85 8.26 8.45
CA SER A 773 -4.96 8.98 9.35
C SER A 773 -3.66 9.34 8.66
N PRO A 774 -3.27 10.64 8.64
CA PRO A 774 -1.94 11.05 8.20
C PRO A 774 -0.86 10.77 9.26
N MET A 775 -1.20 10.33 10.47
CA MET A 775 -0.21 9.95 11.47
C MET A 775 -0.08 8.42 11.55
N PRO A 776 1.14 7.86 11.68
CA PRO A 776 1.32 6.45 11.97
C PRO A 776 0.51 6.04 13.21
N LEU A 777 -0.20 4.92 13.10
CA LEU A 777 -1.04 4.40 14.19
C LEU A 777 -0.25 3.52 15.17
N MET A 778 0.92 3.05 14.75
CA MET A 778 1.70 2.02 15.44
C MET A 778 3.15 2.46 15.50
N LEU A 779 3.83 2.07 16.58
CA LEU A 779 5.27 2.26 16.69
C LEU A 779 5.98 1.13 15.94
N GLU A 780 5.51 -0.10 16.13
CA GLU A 780 6.17 -1.31 15.64
C GLU A 780 5.25 -2.24 14.85
N ALA A 781 5.88 -3.10 14.04
CA ALA A 781 5.22 -4.25 13.41
C ALA A 781 4.55 -5.19 14.42
N ASP A 782 5.06 -5.16 15.65
CA ASP A 782 4.64 -5.93 16.81
C ASP A 782 3.27 -5.47 17.36
N ASP A 783 2.87 -4.22 17.11
CA ASP A 783 1.56 -3.71 17.53
C ASP A 783 0.41 -4.30 16.70
N LEU A 784 0.74 -4.94 15.56
CA LEU A 784 -0.18 -5.65 14.69
C LEU A 784 0.11 -7.15 14.70
N SER A 785 -0.81 -7.95 15.24
CA SER A 785 -0.65 -9.42 15.19
C SER A 785 -0.88 -9.95 13.78
N GLU A 786 -1.79 -9.32 13.06
CA GLU A 786 -2.18 -9.66 11.69
C GLU A 786 -1.20 -9.11 10.64
N THR A 787 -1.43 -9.42 9.37
CA THR A 787 -0.59 -8.93 8.26
C THR A 787 -1.13 -7.63 7.67
N VAL A 788 -2.46 -7.51 7.59
CA VAL A 788 -3.13 -6.35 7.00
C VAL A 788 -4.11 -5.74 8.01
N PHE A 789 -4.11 -4.41 8.12
CA PHE A 789 -5.12 -3.67 8.85
C PHE A 789 -5.72 -2.56 7.97
N LEU A 790 -6.98 -2.75 7.60
CA LEU A 790 -7.83 -1.73 7.00
C LEU A 790 -8.50 -0.95 8.14
N ASP A 791 -7.98 0.24 8.43
CA ASP A 791 -8.47 1.12 9.49
C ASP A 791 -9.68 1.93 9.02
N ALA A 792 -10.86 1.55 9.50
CA ALA A 792 -12.16 2.15 9.16
C ALA A 792 -12.43 2.28 7.64
N PRO A 793 -12.33 1.19 6.84
CA PRO A 793 -12.55 1.26 5.41
C PRO A 793 -14.03 1.55 5.10
N HIS A 794 -14.30 2.10 3.92
CA HIS A 794 -15.67 2.26 3.44
C HIS A 794 -16.42 0.91 3.45
N ALA A 795 -17.71 0.91 3.80
CA ALA A 795 -18.53 -0.31 3.97
C ALA A 795 -18.50 -1.26 2.75
N ALA A 796 -18.36 -0.71 1.53
CA ALA A 796 -18.20 -1.51 0.31
C ALA A 796 -16.97 -2.45 0.37
N ILE A 797 -15.85 -1.98 0.89
CA ILE A 797 -14.67 -2.81 1.12
C ILE A 797 -14.97 -3.83 2.21
N GLY A 798 -15.59 -3.40 3.31
CA GLY A 798 -16.03 -4.31 4.38
C GLY A 798 -16.89 -5.47 3.87
N TYR A 799 -17.85 -5.23 2.97
CA TYR A 799 -18.65 -6.32 2.38
C TYR A 799 -17.83 -7.31 1.54
N LEU A 800 -16.81 -6.82 0.82
CA LEU A 800 -15.94 -7.66 0.01
C LEU A 800 -14.91 -8.41 0.84
N THR A 801 -14.48 -7.86 1.99
CA THR A 801 -13.61 -8.53 2.97
C THR A 801 -14.39 -9.30 4.04
N GLN A 802 -15.71 -9.51 3.86
CA GLN A 802 -16.58 -10.23 4.81
C GLN A 802 -16.58 -9.65 6.24
N GLY A 803 -16.42 -8.33 6.35
CA GLY A 803 -16.39 -7.62 7.62
C GLY A 803 -15.09 -7.82 8.40
N GLN A 804 -14.02 -8.33 7.78
CA GLN A 804 -12.71 -8.49 8.39
C GLN A 804 -11.84 -7.26 8.06
N PRO A 805 -11.68 -6.29 8.99
CA PRO A 805 -10.77 -5.17 8.82
C PRO A 805 -9.32 -5.55 9.09
N ARG A 806 -9.08 -6.64 9.84
CA ARG A 806 -7.75 -7.16 10.15
C ARG A 806 -7.64 -8.55 9.58
N VAL A 807 -6.61 -8.80 8.78
CA VAL A 807 -6.50 -10.02 7.96
C VAL A 807 -5.14 -10.67 8.21
N ASN A 808 -5.17 -11.93 8.63
CA ASN A 808 -3.99 -12.74 8.82
C ASN A 808 -3.43 -13.25 7.48
N ILE A 809 -2.12 -13.57 7.41
CA ILE A 809 -1.41 -13.94 6.18
C ILE A 809 -2.13 -15.04 5.39
N ASP A 810 -2.60 -16.11 6.07
CA ASP A 810 -3.32 -17.24 5.48
C ASP A 810 -4.66 -16.83 4.82
N ARG A 811 -5.22 -15.70 5.25
CA ARG A 811 -6.50 -15.15 4.74
C ARG A 811 -6.31 -14.00 3.78
N VAL A 812 -5.09 -13.48 3.60
CA VAL A 812 -4.82 -12.37 2.67
C VAL A 812 -5.17 -12.77 1.24
N LEU A 813 -4.70 -13.93 0.75
CA LEU A 813 -4.94 -14.37 -0.62
C LEU A 813 -6.45 -14.57 -0.92
N PRO A 814 -7.23 -15.36 -0.15
CA PRO A 814 -8.67 -15.48 -0.37
C PRO A 814 -9.40 -14.13 -0.31
N THR A 815 -9.00 -13.26 0.61
CA THR A 815 -9.61 -11.92 0.75
C THR A 815 -9.31 -11.05 -0.46
N LEU A 816 -8.08 -11.06 -0.97
CA LEU A 816 -7.67 -10.36 -2.18
C LEU A 816 -8.42 -10.89 -3.41
N GLN A 817 -8.54 -12.21 -3.55
CA GLN A 817 -9.26 -12.84 -4.65
C GLN A 817 -10.73 -12.40 -4.66
N ARG A 818 -11.39 -12.46 -3.48
CA ARG A 818 -12.78 -12.01 -3.33
C ARG A 818 -12.94 -10.52 -3.64
N LEU A 819 -12.05 -9.67 -3.13
CA LEU A 819 -12.05 -8.23 -3.41
C LEU A 819 -11.90 -7.96 -4.91
N THR A 820 -10.91 -8.60 -5.54
CA THR A 820 -10.58 -8.46 -6.96
C THR A 820 -11.77 -8.89 -7.82
N VAL A 821 -12.40 -10.03 -7.52
CA VAL A 821 -13.61 -10.46 -8.24
C VAL A 821 -14.76 -9.46 -8.07
N GLY A 822 -14.96 -8.91 -6.88
CA GLY A 822 -15.93 -7.84 -6.66
C GLY A 822 -15.69 -6.63 -7.56
N TYR A 823 -14.42 -6.22 -7.72
CA TYR A 823 -14.01 -5.13 -8.61
C TYR A 823 -14.22 -5.48 -10.08
N LEU A 824 -13.85 -6.69 -10.51
CA LEU A 824 -14.03 -7.13 -11.89
C LEU A 824 -15.51 -7.28 -12.28
N ILE A 825 -16.37 -7.71 -11.35
CA ILE A 825 -17.83 -7.74 -11.57
C ILE A 825 -18.38 -6.31 -11.68
N ASN A 826 -17.94 -5.39 -10.83
CA ASN A 826 -18.32 -3.98 -10.94
C ASN A 826 -17.89 -3.40 -12.30
N PHE A 827 -16.65 -3.67 -12.69
CA PHE A 827 -16.08 -3.28 -13.97
C PHE A 827 -16.96 -3.79 -15.11
N ASP A 828 -17.19 -5.11 -15.20
CA ASP A 828 -17.97 -5.70 -16.29
C ASP A 828 -19.40 -5.12 -16.33
N ALA A 829 -20.07 -4.96 -15.18
CA ALA A 829 -21.48 -4.57 -15.14
C ALA A 829 -21.74 -3.07 -15.34
N ASN A 830 -20.83 -2.21 -14.86
CA ASN A 830 -21.10 -0.78 -14.72
C ASN A 830 -20.22 0.10 -15.62
N SER A 831 -18.96 -0.26 -15.83
CA SER A 831 -17.99 0.60 -16.49
C SER A 831 -18.34 0.97 -17.94
N ARG A 832 -17.87 2.12 -18.41
CA ARG A 832 -18.17 2.62 -19.76
C ARG A 832 -17.02 3.47 -20.30
N MET A 833 -16.98 3.66 -21.61
CA MET A 833 -16.11 4.66 -22.20
C MET A 833 -16.65 6.06 -21.88
N GLY A 834 -15.83 6.91 -21.27
CA GLY A 834 -16.09 8.31 -20.99
C GLY A 834 -15.43 9.25 -22.02
N ARG A 835 -15.56 10.57 -21.82
CA ARG A 835 -14.96 11.58 -22.72
C ARG A 835 -13.43 11.65 -22.64
N THR A 836 -12.85 11.30 -21.48
CA THR A 836 -11.42 11.42 -21.18
C THR A 836 -10.74 10.06 -20.94
N GLY A 837 -11.44 8.95 -21.21
CA GLY A 837 -10.93 7.60 -20.96
C GLY A 837 -11.97 6.70 -20.32
N PHE A 838 -11.52 5.64 -19.66
CA PHE A 838 -12.39 4.60 -19.12
C PHE A 838 -13.01 5.01 -17.77
N ASP A 839 -14.33 5.14 -17.70
CA ASP A 839 -15.09 5.43 -16.46
C ASP A 839 -15.44 4.10 -15.77
N TYR A 840 -14.71 3.77 -14.71
CA TYR A 840 -14.89 2.54 -13.92
C TYR A 840 -16.18 2.51 -13.11
N ARG A 841 -16.85 3.66 -12.94
CA ARG A 841 -18.11 3.77 -12.18
C ARG A 841 -18.01 3.27 -10.73
N TRP A 842 -16.93 3.58 -10.02
CA TRP A 842 -16.73 3.14 -8.62
C TRP A 842 -17.83 3.59 -7.64
N GLN A 843 -18.57 4.64 -7.97
CA GLN A 843 -19.79 5.05 -7.25
C GLN A 843 -20.87 3.96 -7.19
N ASP A 844 -20.87 2.99 -8.11
CA ASP A 844 -21.82 1.88 -8.14
C ASP A 844 -21.33 0.65 -7.33
N LEU A 845 -20.05 0.64 -6.92
CA LEU A 845 -19.43 -0.45 -6.16
C LEU A 845 -20.16 -0.78 -4.85
N PRO A 846 -20.65 0.18 -4.03
CA PRO A 846 -21.34 -0.16 -2.79
C PRO A 846 -22.56 -1.07 -2.99
N GLY A 847 -23.33 -0.85 -4.06
CA GLY A 847 -24.47 -1.70 -4.39
C GLY A 847 -24.06 -3.11 -4.84
N VAL A 848 -22.98 -3.20 -5.63
CA VAL A 848 -22.40 -4.48 -6.06
C VAL A 848 -21.87 -5.25 -4.85
N ALA A 849 -21.03 -4.62 -4.03
CA ALA A 849 -20.39 -5.22 -2.86
C ALA A 849 -21.42 -5.77 -1.87
N ARG A 850 -22.45 -4.98 -1.54
CA ARG A 850 -23.54 -5.44 -0.68
C ARG A 850 -24.24 -6.67 -1.25
N ALA A 851 -24.62 -6.65 -2.52
CA ALA A 851 -25.29 -7.78 -3.16
C ALA A 851 -24.41 -9.05 -3.14
N LEU A 852 -23.10 -8.93 -3.46
CA LEU A 852 -22.17 -10.07 -3.43
C LEU A 852 -21.88 -10.58 -2.01
N SER A 853 -22.06 -9.75 -0.98
CA SER A 853 -22.03 -10.19 0.42
C SER A 853 -23.30 -10.92 0.85
N GLU A 854 -24.47 -10.53 0.33
CA GLU A 854 -25.74 -11.21 0.57
C GLU A 854 -25.77 -12.61 -0.08
N SER A 855 -25.25 -12.75 -1.30
CA SER A 855 -25.16 -14.05 -1.97
C SER A 855 -24.14 -14.02 -3.14
N PRO A 856 -23.23 -15.01 -3.24
CA PRO A 856 -22.34 -15.16 -4.40
C PRO A 856 -23.08 -15.27 -5.73
N LEU A 857 -24.32 -15.80 -5.74
CA LEU A 857 -25.15 -15.92 -6.95
C LEU A 857 -25.54 -14.58 -7.57
N GLN A 858 -25.41 -13.47 -6.83
CA GLN A 858 -25.59 -12.13 -7.39
C GLN A 858 -24.60 -11.81 -8.50
N ALA A 859 -23.46 -12.51 -8.59
CA ALA A 859 -22.56 -12.40 -9.74
C ALA A 859 -23.30 -12.61 -11.06
N PHE A 860 -24.22 -13.58 -11.13
CA PHE A 860 -24.99 -13.86 -12.35
C PHE A 860 -26.06 -12.80 -12.64
N HIS A 861 -26.62 -12.15 -11.61
CA HIS A 861 -27.47 -10.99 -11.81
C HIS A 861 -26.71 -9.86 -12.54
N PHE A 862 -25.47 -9.59 -12.10
CA PHE A 862 -24.61 -8.60 -12.76
C PHE A 862 -24.16 -9.05 -14.15
N LEU A 863 -23.97 -10.35 -14.40
CA LEU A 863 -23.76 -10.86 -15.75
C LEU A 863 -24.97 -10.60 -16.66
N LYS A 864 -26.21 -10.78 -16.19
CA LYS A 864 -27.41 -10.43 -16.98
C LYS A 864 -27.51 -8.92 -17.21
N LYS A 865 -27.06 -8.10 -16.27
CA LYS A 865 -26.94 -6.64 -16.47
C LYS A 865 -25.94 -6.34 -17.60
N TRP A 866 -24.76 -6.96 -17.58
CA TRP A 866 -23.77 -6.85 -18.66
C TRP A 866 -24.35 -7.34 -20.00
N GLN A 867 -25.00 -8.51 -20.04
CA GLN A 867 -25.58 -9.09 -21.26
C GLN A 867 -26.55 -8.12 -21.93
N ARG A 868 -27.47 -7.52 -21.16
CA ARG A 868 -28.44 -6.53 -21.66
C ARG A 868 -27.76 -5.28 -22.19
N LYS A 869 -26.72 -4.80 -21.50
CA LYS A 869 -25.93 -3.64 -21.94
C LYS A 869 -25.18 -3.90 -23.26
N GLN A 870 -24.80 -5.15 -23.52
CA GLN A 870 -24.16 -5.58 -24.77
C GLN A 870 -25.15 -5.99 -25.86
N GLU A 871 -26.46 -5.87 -25.62
CA GLU A 871 -27.53 -6.22 -26.56
C GLU A 871 -27.41 -7.66 -27.11
N ARG A 872 -26.96 -8.60 -26.28
CA ARG A 872 -26.79 -10.01 -26.66
C ARG A 872 -27.95 -10.89 -26.24
N ASP A 873 -28.43 -11.73 -27.17
CA ASP A 873 -29.50 -12.70 -26.91
C ASP A 873 -29.07 -13.86 -25.98
N SER A 874 -27.78 -14.19 -25.95
CA SER A 874 -27.24 -15.28 -25.14
C SER A 874 -25.89 -14.92 -24.50
N ILE A 875 -25.56 -15.63 -23.42
CA ILE A 875 -24.29 -15.48 -22.70
C ILE A 875 -23.17 -16.21 -23.48
N PRO A 876 -22.06 -15.52 -23.84
CA PRO A 876 -20.90 -16.16 -24.46
C PRO A 876 -20.23 -17.19 -23.54
N GLU A 877 -19.57 -18.17 -24.11
CA GLU A 877 -18.98 -19.30 -23.36
C GLU A 877 -17.83 -18.84 -22.47
N ALA A 878 -16.95 -18.01 -23.00
CA ALA A 878 -15.92 -17.34 -22.22
C ALA A 878 -16.49 -16.58 -21.02
N LYS A 879 -17.61 -15.86 -21.20
CA LYS A 879 -18.26 -15.13 -20.11
C LYS A 879 -18.91 -16.05 -19.08
N ALA A 880 -19.48 -17.17 -19.52
CA ALA A 880 -20.02 -18.18 -18.61
C ALA A 880 -18.91 -18.78 -17.73
N ARG A 881 -17.80 -19.20 -18.34
CA ARG A 881 -16.61 -19.73 -17.65
C ARG A 881 -16.03 -18.71 -16.66
N GLN A 882 -15.86 -17.46 -17.10
CA GLN A 882 -15.36 -16.36 -16.28
C GLN A 882 -16.22 -16.15 -15.02
N TYR A 883 -17.54 -16.08 -15.16
CA TYR A 883 -18.43 -15.83 -14.02
C TYR A 883 -18.62 -17.05 -13.11
N LEU A 884 -18.39 -18.28 -13.61
CA LEU A 884 -18.30 -19.46 -12.74
C LEU A 884 -17.05 -19.41 -11.87
N ALA A 885 -15.91 -19.02 -12.43
CA ALA A 885 -14.68 -18.79 -11.66
C ALA A 885 -14.89 -17.69 -10.62
N TYR A 886 -15.52 -16.56 -11.00
CA TYR A 886 -15.86 -15.49 -10.05
C TYR A 886 -16.73 -15.98 -8.90
N ALA A 887 -17.78 -16.74 -9.18
CA ALA A 887 -18.64 -17.30 -8.13
C ALA A 887 -17.85 -18.22 -7.18
N SER A 888 -16.90 -19.01 -7.70
CA SER A 888 -16.04 -19.88 -6.89
C SER A 888 -15.15 -19.08 -5.93
N TYR A 889 -14.49 -18.02 -6.40
CA TYR A 889 -13.69 -17.14 -5.55
C TYR A 889 -14.54 -16.40 -4.51
N LEU A 890 -15.75 -15.94 -4.87
CA LEU A 890 -16.67 -15.32 -3.91
C LEU A 890 -17.05 -16.28 -2.78
N SER A 891 -17.19 -17.58 -3.06
CA SER A 891 -17.50 -18.59 -2.05
C SER A 891 -16.27 -19.14 -1.33
N ASN A 892 -15.05 -18.59 -1.54
CA ASN A 892 -13.78 -19.14 -1.07
C ASN A 892 -13.60 -20.63 -1.43
N GLY A 893 -14.03 -21.02 -2.64
CA GLY A 893 -14.05 -22.43 -3.07
C GLY A 893 -15.19 -23.28 -2.48
N GLY A 894 -16.05 -22.70 -1.64
CA GLY A 894 -17.18 -23.37 -1.01
C GLY A 894 -18.29 -23.81 -1.97
N MET A 895 -19.05 -24.83 -1.54
CA MET A 895 -20.11 -25.50 -2.31
C MET A 895 -21.42 -24.70 -2.49
N ASP A 896 -21.44 -23.38 -2.28
CA ASP A 896 -22.67 -22.57 -2.41
C ASP A 896 -23.21 -22.50 -3.85
N MET A 897 -22.44 -22.97 -4.84
CA MET A 897 -22.89 -23.21 -6.22
C MET A 897 -23.58 -24.57 -6.42
N SER A 898 -23.73 -25.39 -5.37
CA SER A 898 -24.18 -26.79 -5.48
C SER A 898 -25.58 -26.92 -6.07
N HIS A 899 -26.59 -26.18 -5.60
CA HIS A 899 -27.95 -26.37 -6.11
C HIS A 899 -28.11 -26.01 -7.58
N ALA A 900 -27.53 -24.90 -8.04
CA ALA A 900 -27.60 -24.51 -9.44
C ALA A 900 -26.88 -25.52 -10.35
N ARG A 901 -25.70 -25.98 -9.91
CA ARG A 901 -24.92 -26.99 -10.64
C ARG A 901 -25.64 -28.34 -10.66
N GLU A 902 -26.11 -28.83 -9.51
CA GLU A 902 -26.85 -30.08 -9.39
C GLU A 902 -28.12 -30.08 -10.24
N LEU A 903 -28.94 -29.03 -10.15
CA LEU A 903 -30.14 -28.92 -10.97
C LEU A 903 -29.78 -28.93 -12.47
N ALA A 904 -28.79 -28.14 -12.89
CA ALA A 904 -28.36 -28.07 -14.29
C ALA A 904 -27.84 -29.41 -14.82
N LEU A 905 -26.98 -30.08 -14.06
CA LEU A 905 -26.47 -31.40 -14.42
C LEU A 905 -27.57 -32.45 -14.45
N ARG A 906 -28.52 -32.42 -13.52
CA ARG A 906 -29.65 -33.36 -13.45
C ARG A 906 -30.62 -33.18 -14.61
N TYR A 907 -31.08 -31.97 -14.92
CA TYR A 907 -31.99 -31.79 -16.05
C TYR A 907 -31.31 -31.99 -17.40
N ARG A 908 -29.99 -31.80 -17.52
CA ARG A 908 -29.21 -32.19 -18.71
C ARG A 908 -29.24 -33.68 -19.02
N ARG A 909 -29.57 -34.55 -18.05
CA ARG A 909 -29.71 -36.02 -18.23
C ARG A 909 -31.03 -36.43 -18.87
N PHE A 910 -32.01 -35.53 -19.01
CA PHE A 910 -33.24 -35.81 -19.75
C PHE A 910 -33.65 -34.70 -20.72
N TYR A 911 -33.02 -33.53 -20.68
CA TYR A 911 -33.37 -32.38 -21.51
C TYR A 911 -32.13 -31.58 -21.93
N ARG A 912 -31.91 -31.44 -23.24
CA ARG A 912 -30.89 -30.53 -23.80
C ARG A 912 -31.54 -29.56 -24.79
N ALA A 913 -31.50 -28.27 -24.50
CA ALA A 913 -32.14 -27.24 -25.32
C ALA A 913 -31.52 -27.17 -26.73
N ARG A 914 -32.35 -27.01 -27.77
CA ARG A 914 -31.87 -26.80 -29.14
C ARG A 914 -31.31 -25.40 -29.36
N ARG A 915 -31.92 -24.39 -28.72
CA ARG A 915 -31.49 -22.98 -28.77
C ARG A 915 -30.86 -22.59 -27.43
N TYR A 916 -29.83 -21.76 -27.48
CA TYR A 916 -29.10 -21.30 -26.28
C TYR A 916 -29.60 -19.98 -25.68
N ASN A 917 -30.84 -19.59 -25.98
CA ASN A 917 -31.47 -18.46 -25.29
C ASN A 917 -31.95 -18.89 -23.88
N SER A 918 -32.09 -17.91 -22.97
CA SER A 918 -32.40 -18.19 -21.57
C SER A 918 -33.70 -18.96 -21.37
N ASN A 919 -34.73 -18.68 -22.17
CA ASN A 919 -36.05 -19.32 -22.04
C ASN A 919 -35.99 -20.82 -22.37
N SER A 920 -35.26 -21.20 -23.42
CA SER A 920 -35.09 -22.60 -23.80
C SER A 920 -34.29 -23.37 -22.76
N ILE A 921 -33.18 -22.82 -22.26
CA ILE A 921 -32.32 -23.49 -21.27
C ILE A 921 -33.07 -23.71 -19.95
N LEU A 922 -33.80 -22.70 -19.47
CA LEU A 922 -34.38 -22.67 -18.12
C LEU A 922 -35.79 -23.28 -18.04
N ARG A 923 -36.26 -23.92 -19.12
CA ARG A 923 -37.63 -24.41 -19.21
C ARG A 923 -37.94 -25.53 -18.20
N PRO A 924 -37.10 -26.57 -18.02
CA PRO A 924 -37.34 -27.60 -17.01
C PRO A 924 -37.47 -27.04 -15.59
N LEU A 925 -36.58 -26.12 -15.21
CA LEU A 925 -36.60 -25.46 -13.90
C LEU A 925 -37.84 -24.59 -13.71
N SER A 926 -38.27 -23.88 -14.77
CA SER A 926 -39.47 -23.03 -14.71
C SER A 926 -40.75 -23.85 -14.54
N ILE A 927 -40.82 -25.03 -15.15
CA ILE A 927 -41.97 -25.94 -15.05
C ILE A 927 -42.02 -26.56 -13.65
N ALA A 928 -40.89 -27.06 -13.13
CA ALA A 928 -40.84 -27.61 -11.79
C ALA A 928 -41.21 -26.56 -10.71
N ALA A 929 -40.66 -25.34 -10.81
CA ALA A 929 -41.01 -24.27 -9.88
C ALA A 929 -42.49 -23.90 -9.95
N ARG A 930 -43.08 -23.86 -11.16
CA ARG A 930 -44.51 -23.57 -11.34
C ARG A 930 -45.38 -24.66 -10.73
N ALA A 931 -45.07 -25.93 -10.95
CA ALA A 931 -45.80 -27.06 -10.39
C ALA A 931 -45.84 -27.01 -8.84
N ILE A 932 -44.71 -26.67 -8.20
CA ILE A 932 -44.64 -26.48 -6.74
C ILE A 932 -45.51 -25.30 -6.27
N LEU A 933 -45.50 -24.19 -7.01
CA LEU A 933 -46.22 -22.96 -6.65
C LEU A 933 -47.74 -23.10 -6.84
N GLU A 934 -48.18 -23.85 -7.85
CA GLU A 934 -49.60 -24.06 -8.20
C GLU A 934 -50.25 -25.20 -7.41
N ALA A 935 -49.49 -26.14 -6.86
CA ALA A 935 -50.01 -27.24 -6.06
C ALA A 935 -50.74 -26.75 -4.79
N ASP A 936 -51.92 -27.31 -4.49
CA ASP A 936 -52.65 -27.02 -3.25
C ASP A 936 -51.97 -27.72 -2.06
N SER A 937 -51.53 -26.95 -1.07
CA SER A 937 -50.83 -27.47 0.12
C SER A 937 -51.68 -28.41 0.98
N ARG A 938 -53.01 -28.43 0.78
CA ARG A 938 -53.93 -29.35 1.46
C ARG A 938 -54.03 -30.71 0.78
N LEU A 939 -53.62 -30.80 -0.49
CA LEU A 939 -53.76 -31.99 -1.33
C LEU A 939 -52.43 -32.69 -1.60
N PHE A 940 -51.32 -31.94 -1.65
CA PHE A 940 -50.00 -32.48 -1.95
C PHE A 940 -49.10 -32.38 -0.72
N ASP A 941 -48.76 -33.53 -0.15
CA ASP A 941 -47.68 -33.65 0.82
C ASP A 941 -46.30 -33.60 0.11
N GLN A 942 -45.22 -33.75 0.87
CA GLN A 942 -43.86 -33.66 0.31
C GLN A 942 -43.61 -34.69 -0.81
N ALA A 943 -44.14 -35.91 -0.69
CA ALA A 943 -44.03 -36.94 -1.71
C ALA A 943 -44.90 -36.62 -2.93
N GLY A 944 -46.15 -36.18 -2.70
CA GLY A 944 -47.08 -35.76 -3.74
C GLY A 944 -46.58 -34.57 -4.56
N LEU A 945 -45.84 -33.64 -3.95
CA LEU A 945 -45.19 -32.54 -4.69
C LEU A 945 -44.12 -33.05 -5.66
N VAL A 946 -43.34 -34.07 -5.30
CA VAL A 946 -42.39 -34.70 -6.22
C VAL A 946 -43.14 -35.32 -7.40
N GLU A 947 -44.22 -36.06 -7.14
CA GLU A 947 -45.04 -36.68 -8.18
C GLU A 947 -45.67 -35.66 -9.13
N ALA A 948 -46.19 -34.55 -8.59
CA ALA A 948 -46.74 -33.45 -9.38
C ALA A 948 -45.70 -32.83 -10.32
N VAL A 949 -44.48 -32.58 -9.82
CA VAL A 949 -43.37 -32.07 -10.63
C VAL A 949 -42.97 -33.06 -11.73
N VAL A 950 -42.89 -34.35 -11.41
CA VAL A 950 -42.56 -35.40 -12.40
C VAL A 950 -43.60 -35.46 -13.51
N GLY A 951 -44.90 -35.40 -13.17
CA GLY A 951 -45.99 -35.42 -14.16
C GLY A 951 -45.95 -34.25 -15.14
N GLU A 952 -45.69 -33.04 -14.64
CA GLU A 952 -45.54 -31.84 -15.47
C GLU A 952 -44.28 -31.91 -16.36
N LEU A 953 -43.16 -32.43 -15.82
CA LEU A 953 -41.92 -32.59 -16.59
C LEU A 953 -42.05 -33.64 -17.70
N ARG A 954 -42.73 -34.76 -17.45
CA ARG A 954 -43.01 -35.80 -18.46
C ARG A 954 -43.80 -35.20 -19.62
N SER A 955 -44.91 -34.56 -19.30
CA SER A 955 -45.80 -33.90 -20.28
C SER A 955 -45.07 -32.83 -21.11
N PHE A 956 -44.11 -32.15 -20.49
CA PHE A 956 -43.25 -31.18 -21.19
C PHE A 956 -42.20 -31.84 -22.07
N SER A 957 -41.52 -32.88 -21.58
CA SER A 957 -40.44 -33.58 -22.28
C SER A 957 -40.92 -34.17 -23.62
N GLU A 958 -42.08 -34.84 -23.61
CA GLU A 958 -42.71 -35.40 -24.80
C GLU A 958 -43.08 -34.32 -25.82
N ARG A 959 -43.64 -33.21 -25.33
CA ARG A 959 -44.00 -32.06 -26.17
C ARG A 959 -42.78 -31.38 -26.78
N ALA A 960 -41.74 -31.17 -25.99
CA ALA A 960 -40.50 -30.55 -26.43
C ALA A 960 -39.81 -31.38 -27.51
N GLN A 961 -39.91 -32.71 -27.46
CA GLN A 961 -39.46 -33.60 -28.52
C GLN A 961 -40.31 -33.43 -29.79
N ARG A 962 -41.64 -33.53 -29.68
CA ARG A 962 -42.56 -33.41 -30.82
C ARG A 962 -42.41 -32.10 -31.57
N GLU A 963 -42.16 -31.01 -30.84
CA GLU A 963 -41.99 -29.66 -31.37
C GLU A 963 -40.54 -29.31 -31.74
N GLY A 964 -39.60 -30.25 -31.61
CA GLY A 964 -38.18 -30.05 -31.96
C GLY A 964 -37.46 -28.99 -31.12
N LEU A 965 -37.95 -28.73 -29.91
CA LEU A 965 -37.43 -27.69 -28.99
C LEU A 965 -36.19 -28.16 -28.21
N ALA A 966 -35.98 -29.47 -28.10
CA ALA A 966 -34.88 -30.07 -27.34
C ALA A 966 -34.43 -31.41 -27.92
N PHE A 967 -33.25 -31.84 -27.51
CA PHE A 967 -32.67 -33.15 -27.78
C PHE A 967 -32.55 -33.94 -26.48
N PHE A 968 -32.64 -35.27 -26.58
CA PHE A 968 -32.25 -36.15 -25.49
C PHE A 968 -30.74 -36.39 -25.46
N PRO A 969 -30.18 -36.71 -24.30
CA PRO A 969 -28.80 -37.18 -24.23
C PRO A 969 -28.59 -38.42 -25.12
N ARG A 970 -27.45 -38.48 -25.83
CA ARG A 970 -27.10 -39.64 -26.66
C ARG A 970 -27.07 -40.90 -25.78
N GLY A 971 -27.67 -41.99 -26.24
CA GLY A 971 -27.73 -43.26 -25.52
C GLY A 971 -28.78 -43.37 -24.42
N SER A 972 -29.59 -42.33 -24.16
CA SER A 972 -30.62 -42.39 -23.11
C SER A 972 -31.85 -43.22 -23.53
N THR A 973 -32.27 -44.17 -22.69
CA THR A 973 -33.53 -44.92 -22.83
C THR A 973 -34.72 -44.17 -22.24
N HIS A 974 -35.96 -44.61 -22.51
CA HIS A 974 -37.15 -44.06 -21.86
C HIS A 974 -37.08 -44.18 -20.32
N GLU A 975 -36.71 -45.37 -19.82
CA GLU A 975 -36.58 -45.62 -18.38
C GLU A 975 -35.50 -44.75 -17.71
N SER A 976 -34.34 -44.58 -18.36
CA SER A 976 -33.26 -43.73 -17.82
C SER A 976 -33.68 -42.25 -17.72
N ARG A 977 -34.48 -41.76 -18.68
CA ARG A 977 -35.00 -40.38 -18.68
C ARG A 977 -36.07 -40.20 -17.61
N GLU A 978 -36.96 -41.18 -17.44
CA GLU A 978 -37.94 -41.20 -16.36
C GLU A 978 -37.28 -41.20 -14.98
N ALA A 979 -36.23 -42.01 -14.79
CA ALA A 979 -35.42 -42.01 -13.57
C ALA A 979 -34.74 -40.65 -13.34
N ALA A 980 -34.16 -40.05 -14.38
CA ALA A 980 -33.53 -38.72 -14.30
C ALA A 980 -34.54 -37.60 -13.99
N MET A 981 -35.77 -37.67 -14.51
CA MET A 981 -36.84 -36.71 -14.17
C MET A 981 -37.27 -36.84 -12.71
N ARG A 982 -37.40 -38.07 -12.17
CA ARG A 982 -37.66 -38.29 -10.74
C ARG A 982 -36.52 -37.79 -9.86
N ASP A 983 -35.27 -38.06 -10.25
CA ASP A 983 -34.06 -37.61 -9.54
C ASP A 983 -33.95 -36.08 -9.50
N PHE A 984 -34.26 -35.40 -10.60
CA PHE A 984 -34.34 -33.93 -10.64
C PHE A 984 -35.50 -33.39 -9.79
N ALA A 985 -36.70 -33.96 -9.91
CA ALA A 985 -37.87 -33.52 -9.16
C ALA A 985 -37.68 -33.70 -7.65
N GLY A 986 -37.14 -34.85 -7.23
CA GLY A 986 -36.80 -35.15 -5.84
C GLY A 986 -35.81 -34.14 -5.27
N TYR A 987 -34.76 -33.80 -6.02
CA TYR A 987 -33.79 -32.79 -5.59
C TYR A 987 -34.40 -31.39 -5.50
N MET A 988 -35.20 -30.97 -6.50
CA MET A 988 -35.85 -29.67 -6.52
C MET A 988 -36.85 -29.49 -5.35
N VAL A 989 -37.61 -30.52 -5.01
CA VAL A 989 -38.59 -30.46 -3.92
C VAL A 989 -37.91 -30.61 -2.57
N ASN A 990 -37.10 -31.65 -2.36
CA ASN A 990 -36.57 -31.98 -1.04
C ASN A 990 -35.40 -31.07 -0.64
N GLU A 991 -34.37 -30.98 -1.49
CA GLU A 991 -33.14 -30.27 -1.16
C GLU A 991 -33.28 -28.75 -1.38
N VAL A 992 -33.96 -28.33 -2.45
CA VAL A 992 -34.08 -26.91 -2.78
C VAL A 992 -35.28 -26.26 -2.08
N PHE A 993 -36.51 -26.77 -2.30
CA PHE A 993 -37.69 -26.12 -1.74
C PHE A 993 -37.85 -26.32 -0.23
N PHE A 994 -37.85 -27.56 0.27
CA PHE A 994 -38.07 -27.82 1.70
C PHE A 994 -36.85 -27.54 2.56
N LYS A 995 -35.65 -27.93 2.14
CA LYS A 995 -34.43 -27.76 2.95
C LYS A 995 -33.81 -26.36 2.80
N ALA A 996 -33.47 -25.93 1.58
CA ALA A 996 -32.81 -24.63 1.38
C ALA A 996 -33.78 -23.44 1.55
N LEU A 997 -34.99 -23.51 0.99
CA LEU A 997 -36.00 -22.44 1.07
C LEU A 997 -37.00 -22.61 2.22
N ARG A 998 -36.86 -23.64 3.06
CA ARG A 998 -37.73 -23.90 4.23
C ARG A 998 -39.22 -23.99 3.90
N GLY A 999 -39.56 -24.40 2.67
CA GLY A 999 -40.95 -24.47 2.18
C GLY A 999 -41.57 -23.10 1.85
N ASP A 1000 -40.79 -22.01 1.81
CA ASP A 1000 -41.30 -20.67 1.52
C ASP A 1000 -41.61 -20.49 0.02
N ARG A 1001 -42.91 -20.49 -0.31
CA ARG A 1001 -43.41 -20.24 -1.67
C ARG A 1001 -43.07 -18.83 -2.18
N SER A 1002 -42.98 -17.84 -1.31
CA SER A 1002 -42.61 -16.47 -1.68
C SER A 1002 -41.15 -16.37 -2.09
N ALA A 1003 -40.27 -17.06 -1.36
CA ALA A 1003 -38.86 -17.18 -1.73
C ALA A 1003 -38.69 -17.87 -3.11
N LEU A 1004 -39.47 -18.94 -3.37
CA LEU A 1004 -39.48 -19.64 -4.66
C LEU A 1004 -40.10 -18.82 -5.80
N ARG A 1005 -41.03 -17.90 -5.54
CA ARG A 1005 -41.64 -17.03 -6.58
C ARG A 1005 -40.84 -15.76 -6.88
N GLY A 1006 -39.95 -15.36 -5.97
CA GLY A 1006 -39.31 -14.05 -5.96
C GLY A 1006 -37.86 -14.01 -6.45
N ARG A 1007 -37.05 -13.20 -5.76
CA ARG A 1007 -35.64 -12.92 -6.09
C ARG A 1007 -34.78 -14.18 -6.16
N GLN A 1008 -35.00 -15.15 -5.28
CA GLN A 1008 -34.14 -16.35 -5.18
C GLN A 1008 -34.25 -17.27 -6.40
N LEU A 1009 -35.46 -17.52 -6.92
CA LEU A 1009 -35.62 -18.32 -8.14
C LEU A 1009 -34.99 -17.64 -9.35
N ASN A 1010 -35.04 -16.32 -9.46
CA ASN A 1010 -34.39 -15.59 -10.56
C ASN A 1010 -32.86 -15.70 -10.50
N LEU A 1011 -32.27 -15.68 -9.30
CA LEU A 1011 -30.83 -15.92 -9.12
C LEU A 1011 -30.47 -17.36 -9.46
N LEU A 1012 -31.23 -18.33 -8.96
CA LEU A 1012 -31.04 -19.75 -9.25
C LEU A 1012 -31.13 -20.03 -10.75
N LYS A 1013 -32.14 -19.47 -11.43
CA LYS A 1013 -32.29 -19.54 -12.89
C LYS A 1013 -31.07 -18.96 -13.61
N SER A 1014 -30.61 -17.77 -13.22
CA SER A 1014 -29.45 -17.14 -13.85
C SER A 1014 -28.18 -17.98 -13.67
N ALA A 1015 -27.99 -18.58 -12.50
CA ALA A 1015 -26.87 -19.49 -12.23
C ALA A 1015 -26.97 -20.79 -13.06
N CYS A 1016 -28.14 -21.41 -13.11
CA CYS A 1016 -28.40 -22.61 -13.93
C CYS A 1016 -28.15 -22.38 -15.42
N GLU A 1017 -28.50 -21.20 -15.95
CA GLU A 1017 -28.24 -20.83 -17.35
C GLU A 1017 -26.74 -20.83 -17.64
N VAL A 1018 -25.95 -20.24 -16.74
CA VAL A 1018 -24.50 -20.12 -16.89
C VAL A 1018 -23.81 -21.47 -16.78
N VAL A 1019 -24.17 -22.29 -15.79
CA VAL A 1019 -23.65 -23.67 -15.68
C VAL A 1019 -23.98 -24.47 -16.94
N TYR A 1020 -25.22 -24.42 -17.40
CA TYR A 1020 -25.63 -25.14 -18.61
C TYR A 1020 -24.79 -24.74 -19.84
N ARG A 1021 -24.48 -23.45 -19.99
CA ARG A 1021 -23.67 -22.93 -21.11
C ARG A 1021 -22.24 -23.43 -21.06
N ASP A 1022 -21.58 -23.34 -19.92
CA ASP A 1022 -20.20 -23.82 -19.74
C ASP A 1022 -20.10 -25.33 -19.99
N GLU A 1023 -21.02 -26.09 -19.41
CA GLU A 1023 -21.09 -27.53 -19.60
C GLU A 1023 -21.46 -27.96 -21.03
N SER A 1024 -22.22 -27.14 -21.77
CA SER A 1024 -22.47 -27.40 -23.19
C SER A 1024 -21.23 -27.13 -24.06
N ALA A 1025 -20.36 -26.21 -23.63
CA ALA A 1025 -19.10 -25.92 -24.31
C ALA A 1025 -18.07 -27.04 -24.08
N ARG A 1026 -17.97 -27.56 -22.86
CA ARG A 1026 -17.12 -28.73 -22.54
C ARG A 1026 -17.49 -29.96 -23.38
N ASP A 1027 -18.77 -30.32 -23.40
CA ASP A 1027 -19.29 -31.43 -24.22
C ASP A 1027 -18.95 -31.28 -25.72
N ARG A 1028 -18.82 -30.06 -26.26
CA ARG A 1028 -18.42 -29.84 -27.66
C ARG A 1028 -16.91 -29.95 -27.85
N SER A 1029 -16.15 -29.34 -26.95
CA SER A 1029 -14.68 -29.38 -27.00
C SER A 1029 -14.16 -30.82 -26.88
N GLU A 1030 -14.76 -31.62 -25.99
CA GLU A 1030 -14.45 -33.06 -25.87
C GLU A 1030 -14.79 -33.85 -27.13
N ARG A 1031 -15.83 -33.45 -27.87
CA ARG A 1031 -16.19 -34.10 -29.15
C ARG A 1031 -15.24 -33.73 -30.27
N GLU A 1032 -14.88 -32.46 -30.37
CA GLU A 1032 -13.91 -31.99 -31.36
C GLU A 1032 -12.55 -32.68 -31.13
N LEU A 1033 -12.11 -32.85 -29.87
CA LEU A 1033 -10.91 -33.61 -29.54
C LEU A 1033 -11.00 -35.11 -29.88
N VAL A 1034 -12.16 -35.74 -29.66
CA VAL A 1034 -12.37 -37.16 -30.01
C VAL A 1034 -12.46 -37.36 -31.52
N GLU A 1035 -13.17 -36.47 -32.22
CA GLU A 1035 -13.31 -36.48 -33.69
C GLU A 1035 -11.94 -36.24 -34.36
N ASP A 1036 -11.13 -35.28 -33.85
CA ASP A 1036 -9.77 -35.03 -34.30
C ASP A 1036 -8.86 -36.25 -34.05
N ALA A 1037 -8.92 -36.86 -32.86
CA ALA A 1037 -8.15 -38.05 -32.53
C ALA A 1037 -8.50 -39.27 -33.41
N THR A 1038 -9.79 -39.47 -33.74
CA THR A 1038 -10.21 -40.49 -34.71
C THR A 1038 -9.76 -40.17 -36.13
N SER A 1039 -9.75 -38.90 -36.54
CA SER A 1039 -9.27 -38.51 -37.87
C SER A 1039 -7.75 -38.70 -38.04
N THR A 1040 -6.95 -38.46 -36.99
CA THR A 1040 -5.51 -38.77 -36.99
C THR A 1040 -5.23 -40.27 -36.93
N ALA A 1041 -6.09 -41.07 -36.29
CA ALA A 1041 -5.95 -42.53 -36.27
C ALA A 1041 -6.36 -43.18 -37.60
N GLU A 1042 -7.30 -42.60 -38.34
CA GLU A 1042 -7.66 -43.05 -39.69
C GLU A 1042 -6.60 -42.65 -40.74
N ALA A 1043 -5.88 -41.54 -40.55
CA ALA A 1043 -4.79 -41.10 -41.43
C ALA A 1043 -3.49 -41.94 -41.30
N ASP A 1044 -3.26 -42.59 -40.15
CA ASP A 1044 -2.10 -43.47 -39.90
C ASP A 1044 -2.39 -44.97 -40.16
N SER A 1045 -3.53 -45.30 -40.79
CA SER A 1045 -3.84 -46.66 -41.23
C SER A 1045 -3.28 -46.91 -42.65
N PRO A 1046 -2.35 -47.87 -42.87
CA PRO A 1046 -1.75 -48.10 -44.18
C PRO A 1046 -2.77 -48.72 -45.14
N THR A 1047 -3.06 -48.03 -46.23
CA THR A 1047 -3.81 -48.55 -47.37
C THR A 1047 -3.01 -49.66 -48.06
N THR A 1048 -3.44 -50.90 -47.86
CA THR A 1048 -3.12 -52.03 -48.74
C THR A 1048 -4.08 -52.02 -49.92
N GLU A 1049 -3.61 -51.66 -51.11
CA GLU A 1049 -4.12 -52.15 -52.41
C GLU A 1049 -3.21 -51.65 -53.53
N GLU A 1050 -2.41 -52.57 -54.11
CA GLU A 1050 -2.29 -52.84 -55.56
C GLU A 1050 -1.01 -53.66 -55.86
N GLU A 1051 -1.15 -54.99 -55.76
CA GLU A 1051 -0.61 -55.92 -56.75
C GLU A 1051 -1.60 -55.93 -57.92
N GLU A 1052 -1.26 -55.32 -59.06
CA GLU A 1052 -1.44 -55.86 -60.43
C GLU A 1052 -1.06 -54.80 -61.49
N ALA A 1053 -0.10 -55.21 -62.35
CA ALA A 1053 0.45 -54.56 -63.56
C ALA A 1053 1.59 -53.54 -63.41
#